data_AF-A0A1R3HZZ0-F1
#
_entry.id   AF-A0A1R3HZZ0-F1
#
_cell.length_a   1.000
_cell.length_b   1.000
_cell.length_c   1.000
_cell.angle_alpha   90.00
_cell.angle_beta   90.00
_cell.angle_gamma   90.00
#
_symmetry.space_group_name_H-M   'P 1'
#
loop_
_entity.id
_entity.type
_entity.pdbx_description
1 polymer ?
#
loop_
_entity_poly.entity_id
_entity_poly.type
_entity_poly.pdbx_seq_one_letter_code
_entity_poly.pdbx_strand_id
1 'polypeptide(L)'
;MAEQGGLEGSQPVDLSKHPSGIVPTLQNIVSTVNLDCKLDLKQIALQARNAEYNPKFTLLRQVCTGAKSEQQSKLAARKYARIIQKLGFPAKFKDFKIQNIVGSCDVKFPIRLEGLAYSHGAFSSIYTLEWDLGSVVDSRIFLCNGCWELDLKCEYMKKGDWLLALGSMDVIWDCLLSFSHSTFSLGLLTLPVWGYLDNVISYLGGKSRLKETSGFPAVDILYILNNSYFIPILTLHIHFTSQLGWQWHVWGGECGEEAVDWAVEEKKQLDKAAELKTKRLKWDMIDGNFLVNVYNYKKMSLCGGVSAVHLNFQSNTNTISMGSVLAFRSGEFMGHALRIPIKKRSYKGACPLQVVCIDYPRPELENTVNFLEAASLSASFRSAPRPSKPLKVVIAGAGLAGLSTAKYLADAGHKPLLLEARDVLGGKVAAWKDDDGDWYETGLHIFFGAYPNVQNLFGELGIEDRLQWKEHSMIFAMPNKPGEFSRFDFPEVLPAPLNGIWAILKNNEMLTWPEKVKFAIGLLPAMLGGQPYVEAQDGLSVKEWMDKQGVPDRVTDEVFIAMSKALNFINPDELSMQCILIALNRFLQEKHGSKMAFLDGNPPERLCMPVVNHIESRGGEVRLNSRLKKIELNDDGTVKSFLLSNGNKIEADAYVVAAPVDILKLLLPEEWKEIPYFKKLDKLVGVPVINVHIWFDRKLKNTYDHLLFSRSPLLSVYADMSVTCKEYYDPNQSMLELVFAPAEEWIGRSDSEIIDATMKELAKLFPDEISADQSKAKIVKYHVVKTPRSVYKTVPNCEPCRPLQRSPIEGFYLAGDYTKQKYLASMEGAVLSGKLCAQSIVQDYELIQKLGQRKLAGASIP
;
A
#
# COMPACT_ATOMS: atom_id res chain seq x y z
N MET A 1 47.02 40.70 31.75
CA MET A 1 47.68 39.37 31.72
C MET A 1 46.60 38.32 31.62
N ALA A 2 46.89 37.16 31.04
CA ALA A 2 45.93 36.07 30.91
C ALA A 2 46.05 35.09 32.09
N GLU A 3 45.00 34.29 32.29
CA GLU A 3 45.18 32.89 32.67
C GLU A 3 44.15 32.05 31.90
N GLN A 4 44.52 30.83 31.50
CA GLN A 4 43.77 30.04 30.53
C GLN A 4 42.99 28.91 31.21
N GLY A 5 41.66 28.96 31.14
CA GLY A 5 40.80 27.79 31.38
C GLY A 5 40.76 26.92 30.13
N GLY A 6 41.59 25.87 30.07
CA GLY A 6 41.68 25.00 28.91
C GLY A 6 40.40 24.18 28.65
N LEU A 7 40.15 23.85 27.38
CA LEU A 7 39.18 22.83 26.99
C LEU A 7 39.57 21.49 27.63
N GLU A 8 38.60 20.73 28.14
CA GLU A 8 38.83 19.36 28.61
C GLU A 8 39.26 18.47 27.43
N GLY A 9 40.57 18.27 27.29
CA GLY A 9 41.13 17.33 26.34
C GLY A 9 40.68 15.91 26.65
N SER A 10 40.35 15.14 25.61
CA SER A 10 40.11 13.70 25.73
C SER A 10 41.26 13.03 26.46
N GLN A 11 40.97 12.27 27.52
CA GLN A 11 42.00 11.50 28.24
C GLN A 11 42.80 10.64 27.25
N PRO A 12 44.13 10.56 27.39
CA PRO A 12 44.96 9.76 26.49
C PRO A 12 44.52 8.29 26.56
N VAL A 13 44.31 7.69 25.38
CA VAL A 13 43.82 6.32 25.26
C VAL A 13 44.81 5.35 25.89
N ASP A 14 44.32 4.48 26.78
CA ASP A 14 45.12 3.40 27.34
C ASP A 14 45.40 2.34 26.25
N LEU A 15 46.54 2.49 25.58
CA LEU A 15 47.00 1.60 24.51
C LEU A 15 47.25 0.15 24.98
N SER A 16 47.34 -0.10 26.30
CA SER A 16 47.38 -1.47 26.84
C SER A 16 46.02 -2.18 26.78
N LYS A 17 44.92 -1.41 26.71
CA LYS A 17 43.54 -1.92 26.58
C LYS A 17 42.96 -1.74 25.18
N HIS A 18 43.40 -0.72 24.44
CA HIS A 18 42.97 -0.42 23.07
C HIS A 18 44.17 -0.34 22.11
N PRO A 19 44.71 -1.49 21.65
CA PRO A 19 45.94 -1.51 20.85
C PRO A 19 45.87 -0.77 19.51
N SER A 20 44.66 -0.53 18.99
CA SER A 20 44.42 0.23 17.76
C SER A 20 44.34 1.75 17.96
N GLY A 21 44.28 2.24 19.21
CA GLY A 21 44.04 3.65 19.54
C GLY A 21 42.64 4.20 19.20
N ILE A 22 41.80 3.44 18.47
CA ILE A 22 40.45 3.85 18.06
C ILE A 22 39.50 3.71 19.26
N VAL A 23 38.95 4.83 19.73
CA VAL A 23 37.95 4.88 20.82
C VAL A 23 36.69 5.60 20.34
N PRO A 24 35.49 5.00 20.49
CA PRO A 24 34.24 5.62 20.06
C PRO A 24 33.72 6.65 21.08
N THR A 25 33.19 7.75 20.54
CA THR A 25 32.62 8.87 21.28
C THR A 25 31.10 8.76 21.32
N LEU A 26 30.51 8.69 22.52
CA LEU A 26 29.05 8.50 22.65
C LEU A 26 28.30 9.78 22.27
N GLN A 27 27.38 9.68 21.32
CA GLN A 27 26.60 10.82 20.81
C GLN A 27 25.19 10.88 21.39
N ASN A 28 24.56 9.73 21.67
CA ASN A 28 23.21 9.67 22.23
C ASN A 28 22.98 8.36 22.99
N ILE A 29 22.27 8.42 24.12
CA ILE A 29 21.80 7.27 24.90
C ILE A 29 20.31 7.38 25.16
N VAL A 30 19.57 6.43 24.57
CA VAL A 30 18.13 6.28 24.75
C VAL A 30 17.88 5.38 25.97
N SER A 31 17.17 5.89 26.97
CA SER A 31 16.79 5.11 28.15
C SER A 31 15.29 5.19 28.44
N THR A 32 14.79 4.20 29.19
CA THR A 32 13.41 4.15 29.67
C THR A 32 13.39 3.98 31.17
N VAL A 33 12.39 4.57 31.83
CA VAL A 33 12.10 4.36 33.25
C VAL A 33 10.61 4.06 33.45
N ASN A 34 10.31 3.14 34.36
CA ASN A 34 8.95 2.89 34.84
C ASN A 34 8.66 3.84 36.02
N LEU A 35 7.52 4.54 35.98
CA LEU A 35 7.13 5.47 37.05
C LEU A 35 6.17 4.89 38.09
N ASP A 36 5.77 3.61 37.97
CA ASP A 36 4.95 2.87 38.95
C ASP A 36 3.59 3.54 39.29
N CYS A 37 3.09 4.40 38.39
CA CYS A 37 1.85 5.15 38.56
C CYS A 37 1.20 5.46 37.20
N LYS A 38 -0.09 5.78 37.22
CA LYS A 38 -0.84 6.24 36.05
C LYS A 38 -0.67 7.75 35.91
N LEU A 39 -0.27 8.20 34.71
CA LEU A 39 -0.03 9.60 34.39
C LEU A 39 -1.22 10.18 33.59
N ASP A 40 -1.70 11.36 33.97
CA ASP A 40 -2.62 12.13 33.14
C ASP A 40 -1.81 13.12 32.29
N LEU A 41 -1.61 12.78 31.01
CA LEU A 41 -0.82 13.62 30.10
C LEU A 41 -1.47 14.99 29.83
N LYS A 42 -2.80 15.11 29.95
CA LYS A 42 -3.49 16.39 29.74
C LYS A 42 -3.26 17.31 30.93
N GLN A 43 -3.33 16.80 32.16
CA GLN A 43 -2.96 17.56 33.35
C GLN A 43 -1.46 17.93 33.32
N ILE A 44 -0.58 16.99 32.96
CA ILE A 44 0.87 17.24 32.89
C ILE A 44 1.17 18.35 31.86
N ALA A 45 0.61 18.30 30.65
CA ALA A 45 0.84 19.33 29.63
C ALA A 45 0.27 20.72 30.02
N LEU A 46 -0.78 20.77 30.83
CA LEU A 46 -1.34 22.03 31.35
C LEU A 46 -0.56 22.62 32.54
N GLN A 47 0.30 21.85 33.20
CA GLN A 47 1.00 22.26 34.43
C GLN A 47 2.54 22.25 34.34
N ALA A 48 3.10 21.50 33.39
CA ALA A 48 4.54 21.46 33.13
C ALA A 48 4.96 22.54 32.12
N ARG A 49 6.11 23.17 32.35
CA ARG A 49 6.74 24.04 31.34
C ARG A 49 7.41 23.18 30.27
N ASN A 50 7.36 23.64 29.01
CA ASN A 50 7.98 22.99 27.85
C ASN A 50 7.51 21.54 27.62
N ALA A 51 6.22 21.27 27.88
CA ALA A 51 5.58 19.98 27.60
C ALA A 51 4.60 20.12 26.42
N GLU A 52 4.77 19.28 25.40
CA GLU A 52 3.87 19.21 24.24
C GLU A 52 2.91 18.02 24.38
N TYR A 53 1.64 18.20 24.03
CA TYR A 53 0.61 17.15 24.12
C TYR A 53 0.27 16.57 22.75
N ASN A 54 0.76 15.36 22.46
CA ASN A 54 0.39 14.60 21.27
C ASN A 54 -0.65 13.52 21.64
N PRO A 55 -1.90 13.57 21.11
CA PRO A 55 -3.02 12.78 21.64
C PRO A 55 -3.10 11.31 21.21
N LYS A 56 -2.23 10.80 20.33
CA LYS A 56 -2.42 9.51 19.65
C LYS A 56 -2.24 8.24 20.55
N PHE A 57 -2.32 8.34 21.90
CA PHE A 57 -1.51 7.54 22.85
C PHE A 57 -2.06 7.38 24.34
N THR A 58 -1.75 6.29 25.12
CA THR A 58 -2.03 6.12 26.62
C THR A 58 -1.15 5.21 27.64
N LEU A 59 0.18 4.93 27.52
CA LEU A 59 1.07 4.03 28.36
C LEU A 59 1.44 4.52 29.81
N LEU A 60 2.35 3.75 30.45
CA LEU A 60 2.92 3.79 31.80
C LEU A 60 4.47 4.05 31.90
N ARG A 61 5.21 4.27 30.79
CA ARG A 61 6.69 4.39 30.80
C ARG A 61 7.18 5.72 30.23
N GLN A 62 8.19 6.32 30.86
CA GLN A 62 8.87 7.53 30.41
C GLN A 62 10.12 7.16 29.59
N VAL A 63 10.37 7.85 28.48
CA VAL A 63 11.57 7.74 27.64
C VAL A 63 12.46 8.97 27.85
N CYS A 64 13.78 8.81 27.79
CA CYS A 64 14.77 9.89 27.82
C CYS A 64 15.80 9.71 26.70
N THR A 65 16.18 10.82 26.06
CA THR A 65 17.07 10.89 24.89
C THR A 65 18.02 12.09 24.99
N GLY A 66 19.08 12.11 24.18
CA GLY A 66 20.02 13.24 24.06
C GLY A 66 21.19 13.24 25.06
N ALA A 67 21.24 12.30 26.00
CA ALA A 67 22.34 12.19 26.96
C ALA A 67 23.57 11.51 26.33
N LYS A 68 24.79 11.95 26.67
CA LYS A 68 26.05 11.39 26.15
C LYS A 68 26.75 10.42 27.11
N SER A 69 26.16 10.12 28.27
CA SER A 69 26.62 9.05 29.18
C SER A 69 25.45 8.44 29.96
N GLU A 70 25.61 7.19 30.45
CA GLU A 70 24.57 6.55 31.28
C GLU A 70 24.23 7.46 32.46
N GLN A 71 25.25 8.00 33.14
CA GLN A 71 25.08 8.83 34.33
C GLN A 71 24.22 10.07 34.03
N GLN A 72 24.44 10.73 32.88
CA GLN A 72 23.59 11.83 32.41
C GLN A 72 22.16 11.36 32.10
N SER A 73 21.98 10.25 31.39
CA SER A 73 20.66 9.71 31.02
C SER A 73 19.84 9.33 32.27
N LYS A 74 20.49 8.70 33.25
CA LYS A 74 19.94 8.30 34.56
C LYS A 74 19.63 9.51 35.44
N LEU A 75 20.46 10.56 35.40
CA LEU A 75 20.22 11.83 36.08
C LEU A 75 19.05 12.60 35.47
N ALA A 76 18.95 12.66 34.14
CA ALA A 76 17.84 13.28 33.42
C ALA A 76 16.52 12.56 33.75
N ALA A 77 16.48 11.23 33.62
CA ALA A 77 15.31 10.43 33.98
C ALA A 77 14.87 10.66 35.43
N ARG A 78 15.80 10.77 36.38
CA ARG A 78 15.52 11.12 37.79
C ARG A 78 14.99 12.55 37.98
N LYS A 79 15.53 13.53 37.25
CA LYS A 79 15.04 14.93 37.26
C LYS A 79 13.57 14.98 36.81
N TYR A 80 13.24 14.37 35.68
CA TYR A 80 11.87 14.34 35.15
C TYR A 80 10.91 13.55 36.07
N ALA A 81 11.30 12.38 36.59
CA ALA A 81 10.49 11.66 37.57
C ALA A 81 10.14 12.51 38.81
N ARG A 82 11.09 13.35 39.27
CA ARG A 82 10.86 14.29 40.38
C ARG A 82 10.07 15.55 39.98
N ILE A 83 10.03 15.93 38.71
CA ILE A 83 9.08 16.94 38.19
C ILE A 83 7.66 16.36 38.23
N ILE A 84 7.46 15.13 37.76
CA ILE A 84 6.17 14.42 37.82
C ILE A 84 5.68 14.28 39.27
N GLN A 85 6.56 13.99 40.23
CA GLN A 85 6.23 14.04 41.67
C GLN A 85 5.73 15.42 42.13
N LYS A 86 6.37 16.52 41.69
CA LYS A 86 5.95 17.89 42.03
C LYS A 86 4.62 18.29 41.39
N LEU A 87 4.20 17.62 40.32
CA LEU A 87 2.88 17.79 39.69
C LEU A 87 1.76 16.97 40.37
N GLY A 88 2.06 16.33 41.52
CA GLY A 88 1.07 15.62 42.34
C GLY A 88 0.92 14.12 42.03
N PHE A 89 1.66 13.58 41.06
CA PHE A 89 1.60 12.16 40.72
C PHE A 89 2.50 11.32 41.65
N PRO A 90 2.06 10.14 42.14
CA PRO A 90 2.81 9.31 43.08
C PRO A 90 3.92 8.48 42.40
N ALA A 91 4.72 9.13 41.54
CA ALA A 91 5.72 8.47 40.72
C ALA A 91 6.91 7.94 41.52
N LYS A 92 7.35 6.72 41.20
CA LYS A 92 8.54 6.06 41.78
C LYS A 92 9.50 5.68 40.67
N PHE A 93 10.79 5.96 40.86
CA PHE A 93 11.82 5.64 39.86
C PHE A 93 12.14 4.13 39.88
N LYS A 94 11.54 3.35 38.98
CA LYS A 94 11.76 1.90 38.81
C LYS A 94 12.27 1.56 37.41
N ASP A 95 12.84 0.36 37.27
CA ASP A 95 13.14 -0.29 35.98
C ASP A 95 13.90 0.59 34.97
N PHE A 96 14.87 1.40 35.44
CA PHE A 96 15.73 2.17 34.56
C PHE A 96 16.57 1.24 33.70
N LYS A 97 16.38 1.29 32.38
CA LYS A 97 17.10 0.50 31.39
C LYS A 97 17.52 1.39 30.21
N ILE A 98 18.77 1.24 29.76
CA ILE A 98 19.21 1.74 28.45
C ILE A 98 18.64 0.83 27.37
N GLN A 99 18.04 1.42 26.33
CA GLN A 99 17.52 0.69 25.17
C GLN A 99 18.47 0.76 23.97
N ASN A 100 19.17 1.89 23.78
CA ASN A 100 20.13 2.07 22.70
C ASN A 100 21.25 3.06 23.11
N ILE A 101 22.46 2.84 22.59
CA ILE A 101 23.63 3.71 22.71
C ILE A 101 24.20 3.92 21.31
N VAL A 102 24.18 5.16 20.83
CA VAL A 102 24.82 5.57 19.58
C VAL A 102 26.18 6.19 19.88
N GLY A 103 27.25 5.64 19.32
CA GLY A 103 28.59 6.18 19.40
C GLY A 103 29.26 6.30 18.03
N SER A 104 30.12 7.30 17.85
CA SER A 104 30.83 7.55 16.59
C SER A 104 32.35 7.43 16.75
N CYS A 105 33.04 6.84 15.78
CA CYS A 105 34.50 6.86 15.71
C CYS A 105 35.02 7.23 14.31
N ASP A 106 36.23 7.75 14.29
CA ASP A 106 37.07 7.89 13.10
C ASP A 106 38.13 6.79 13.17
N VAL A 107 38.22 5.99 12.11
CA VAL A 107 39.11 4.82 12.00
C VAL A 107 40.47 5.15 11.37
N LYS A 108 40.65 6.36 10.81
CA LYS A 108 41.88 6.82 10.13
C LYS A 108 42.31 6.04 8.88
N PHE A 109 41.48 5.15 8.34
CA PHE A 109 41.67 4.49 7.05
C PHE A 109 40.33 4.37 6.28
N PRO A 110 40.33 4.36 4.93
CA PRO A 110 39.11 4.26 4.15
C PRO A 110 38.45 2.87 4.29
N ILE A 111 37.15 2.83 4.57
CA ILE A 111 36.36 1.59 4.62
C ILE A 111 35.54 1.45 3.34
N ARG A 112 35.64 0.30 2.67
CA ARG A 112 34.75 -0.05 1.56
C ARG A 112 33.44 -0.63 2.11
N LEU A 113 32.38 0.17 2.07
CA LEU A 113 31.15 -0.07 2.81
C LEU A 113 30.42 -1.34 2.35
N GLU A 114 30.33 -1.59 1.04
CA GLU A 114 29.65 -2.77 0.49
C GLU A 114 30.39 -4.06 0.87
N GLY A 115 31.72 -4.02 0.88
CA GLY A 115 32.56 -5.14 1.32
C GLY A 115 32.38 -5.49 2.80
N LEU A 116 32.20 -4.47 3.65
CA LEU A 116 31.95 -4.65 5.08
C LEU A 116 30.56 -5.28 5.32
N ALA A 117 29.51 -4.77 4.65
CA ALA A 117 28.16 -5.32 4.77
C ALA A 117 28.04 -6.74 4.19
N TYR A 118 28.72 -7.04 3.08
CA TYR A 118 28.75 -8.39 2.52
C TYR A 118 29.46 -9.39 3.46
N SER A 119 30.56 -8.98 4.10
CA SER A 119 31.39 -9.88 4.93
C SER A 119 30.89 -9.99 6.39
N HIS A 120 30.19 -8.98 6.90
CA HIS A 120 29.74 -8.88 8.29
C HIS A 120 28.27 -8.47 8.44
N GLY A 121 27.42 -8.85 7.48
CA GLY A 121 25.98 -8.51 7.46
C GLY A 121 25.18 -8.94 8.70
N ALA A 122 25.68 -9.91 9.48
CA ALA A 122 25.10 -10.29 10.77
C ALA A 122 25.24 -9.22 11.88
N PHE A 123 26.11 -8.22 11.68
CA PHE A 123 26.45 -7.17 12.65
C PHE A 123 26.42 -5.75 12.07
N SER A 124 25.92 -5.59 10.84
CA SER A 124 25.98 -4.30 10.11
C SER A 124 24.69 -4.00 9.36
N SER A 125 24.32 -2.73 9.31
CA SER A 125 23.22 -2.22 8.48
C SER A 125 23.64 -0.88 7.86
N ILE A 126 23.42 -0.74 6.55
CA ILE A 126 23.76 0.47 5.80
C ILE A 126 22.48 1.24 5.51
N TYR A 127 22.51 2.54 5.80
CA TYR A 127 21.44 3.47 5.45
C TYR A 127 22.06 4.66 4.69
N THR A 128 21.85 4.70 3.37
CA THR A 128 22.19 5.86 2.55
C THR A 128 21.09 6.91 2.66
N LEU A 129 21.42 8.06 3.26
CA LEU A 129 20.59 9.26 3.26
C LEU A 129 21.08 10.21 2.17
N GLU A 130 20.39 10.21 1.03
CA GLU A 130 20.58 11.27 0.03
C GLU A 130 19.90 12.55 0.53
N TRP A 131 20.69 13.60 0.72
CA TRP A 131 20.20 14.96 0.96
C TRP A 131 20.31 15.77 -0.33
N ASP A 132 19.17 16.19 -0.88
CA ASP A 132 19.09 17.04 -2.07
C ASP A 132 19.54 18.49 -1.77
N LEU A 133 20.86 18.67 -1.61
CA LEU A 133 21.59 19.95 -1.74
C LEU A 133 23.09 19.61 -1.80
N GLY A 134 23.69 19.78 -2.98
CA GLY A 134 24.90 19.05 -3.39
C GLY A 134 26.24 19.39 -2.68
N SER A 135 26.44 18.93 -1.44
CA SER A 135 27.76 18.70 -0.86
C SER A 135 27.72 17.69 0.30
N VAL A 136 28.76 16.84 0.38
CA VAL A 136 28.98 15.76 1.38
C VAL A 136 27.93 14.64 1.38
N VAL A 137 28.32 13.45 0.90
CA VAL A 137 27.57 12.21 1.19
C VAL A 137 28.04 11.68 2.55
N ASP A 138 27.23 11.89 3.59
CA ASP A 138 27.48 11.36 4.93
C ASP A 138 27.04 9.88 5.01
N SER A 139 27.78 8.99 4.35
CA SER A 139 27.49 7.55 4.29
C SER A 139 27.73 6.88 5.64
N ARG A 140 26.65 6.45 6.30
CA ARG A 140 26.69 5.85 7.64
C ARG A 140 26.50 4.35 7.60
N ILE A 141 27.45 3.63 8.18
CA ILE A 141 27.25 2.24 8.62
C ILE A 141 26.85 2.27 10.08
N PHE A 142 25.77 1.57 10.42
CA PHE A 142 25.43 1.20 11.78
C PHE A 142 25.97 -0.21 12.03
N LEU A 143 27.02 -0.33 12.84
CA LEU A 143 27.40 -1.64 13.39
C LEU A 143 26.55 -1.89 14.64
N CYS A 144 25.74 -2.95 14.61
CA CYS A 144 24.80 -3.29 15.67
C CYS A 144 25.18 -4.64 16.29
N ASN A 145 25.50 -4.62 17.59
CA ASN A 145 25.80 -5.84 18.34
C ASN A 145 25.38 -5.67 19.81
N GLY A 146 24.13 -6.04 20.11
CA GLY A 146 23.60 -6.15 21.48
C GLY A 146 23.59 -4.85 22.30
N CYS A 147 22.60 -3.98 22.09
CA CYS A 147 22.39 -2.69 22.78
C CYS A 147 23.39 -1.56 22.43
N TRP A 148 24.26 -1.76 21.44
CA TRP A 148 25.18 -0.74 20.92
C TRP A 148 24.99 -0.55 19.41
N GLU A 149 24.96 0.70 18.98
CA GLU A 149 25.04 1.16 17.59
C GLU A 149 26.29 2.01 17.41
N LEU A 150 27.12 1.65 16.43
CA LEU A 150 28.31 2.41 16.04
C LEU A 150 28.11 3.11 14.70
N ASP A 151 28.21 4.44 14.68
CA ASP A 151 28.09 5.32 13.51
C ASP A 151 29.48 5.62 12.94
N LEU A 152 29.80 5.03 11.78
CA LEU A 152 31.10 5.21 11.10
C LEU A 152 31.00 6.27 10.00
N LYS A 153 31.81 7.32 10.12
CA LYS A 153 31.89 8.42 9.14
C LYS A 153 32.99 8.17 8.11
N CYS A 154 32.68 8.32 6.82
CA CYS A 154 33.63 8.08 5.73
C CYS A 154 33.51 9.16 4.64
N GLU A 155 34.54 10.00 4.49
CA GLU A 155 34.61 11.01 3.42
C GLU A 155 35.23 10.42 2.15
N TYR A 156 34.61 10.69 0.99
CA TYR A 156 35.10 10.24 -0.32
C TYR A 156 35.96 11.33 -0.99
N MET A 157 37.24 11.05 -1.23
CA MET A 157 38.10 11.93 -2.05
C MET A 157 37.59 11.95 -3.51
N LYS A 158 37.55 13.13 -4.12
CA LYS A 158 37.04 13.31 -5.48
C LYS A 158 38.05 12.90 -6.55
N LYS A 159 37.52 12.42 -7.67
CA LYS A 159 38.27 11.90 -8.82
C LYS A 159 38.84 13.03 -9.69
N GLY A 160 39.87 13.74 -9.18
CA GLY A 160 40.48 14.91 -9.84
C GLY A 160 42.00 14.87 -10.03
N ASP A 161 42.76 14.29 -9.09
CA ASP A 161 44.21 14.57 -8.94
C ASP A 161 45.16 13.79 -9.89
N TRP A 162 44.67 13.35 -11.05
CA TRP A 162 45.36 12.38 -11.93
C TRP A 162 46.19 12.99 -13.09
N LEU A 163 46.41 14.31 -13.11
CA LEU A 163 47.09 14.99 -14.22
C LEU A 163 48.27 15.91 -13.85
N LEU A 164 48.83 15.75 -12.64
CA LEU A 164 50.11 16.37 -12.22
C LEU A 164 51.13 15.33 -11.72
N ALA A 165 51.26 14.23 -12.46
CA ALA A 165 52.21 13.15 -12.16
C ALA A 165 52.83 12.47 -13.41
N LEU A 166 53.01 13.20 -14.53
CA LEU A 166 53.87 12.76 -15.63
C LEU A 166 55.29 13.31 -15.41
N GLY A 167 56.15 12.49 -14.80
CA GLY A 167 57.56 12.78 -14.59
C GLY A 167 58.39 11.49 -14.64
N SER A 168 59.50 11.53 -15.40
CA SER A 168 60.49 10.46 -15.61
C SER A 168 59.96 9.10 -16.13
N MET A 169 60.41 8.76 -17.33
CA MET A 169 60.54 7.38 -17.81
C MET A 169 61.81 6.72 -17.22
N ASP A 170 62.09 5.50 -17.69
CA ASP A 170 63.39 4.79 -17.66
C ASP A 170 63.81 4.05 -16.38
N VAL A 171 63.49 2.75 -16.35
CA VAL A 171 64.53 1.70 -16.31
C VAL A 171 64.22 0.68 -17.41
N ILE A 172 65.26 0.23 -18.12
CA ILE A 172 65.21 -0.67 -19.29
C ILE A 172 65.45 -2.14 -18.86
N TRP A 173 65.13 -3.10 -19.75
CA TRP A 173 65.47 -4.54 -19.76
C TRP A 173 66.13 -5.16 -18.51
N ASP A 174 65.68 -6.38 -18.18
CA ASP A 174 66.65 -7.49 -18.28
C ASP A 174 66.05 -8.79 -18.86
N CYS A 175 66.93 -9.57 -19.46
CA CYS A 175 66.71 -10.44 -20.61
C CYS A 175 65.81 -11.69 -20.41
N LEU A 176 64.90 -11.90 -21.37
CA LEU A 176 64.59 -13.24 -21.86
C LEU A 176 65.81 -13.80 -22.62
N LEU A 177 66.39 -14.94 -22.20
CA LEU A 177 66.71 -16.11 -23.06
C LEU A 177 67.60 -17.19 -22.40
N SER A 178 67.16 -18.46 -22.54
CA SER A 178 67.97 -19.68 -22.78
C SER A 178 68.64 -20.49 -21.63
N PHE A 179 68.80 -21.79 -21.93
CA PHE A 179 69.63 -22.86 -21.34
C PHE A 179 69.26 -23.55 -19.99
N SER A 180 68.34 -24.52 -20.10
CA SER A 180 68.56 -25.98 -19.91
C SER A 180 68.83 -26.63 -18.53
N HIS A 181 68.04 -27.70 -18.28
CA HIS A 181 68.39 -29.00 -17.67
C HIS A 181 69.01 -29.13 -16.26
N SER A 182 68.22 -29.67 -15.32
CA SER A 182 68.53 -30.84 -14.45
C SER A 182 67.39 -31.05 -13.41
N THR A 183 67.10 -32.22 -12.80
CA THR A 183 66.93 -33.64 -13.21
C THR A 183 66.35 -34.41 -12.00
N PHE A 184 65.79 -35.64 -12.18
CA PHE A 184 65.19 -36.53 -11.15
C PHE A 184 63.88 -36.03 -10.48
N SER A 185 62.76 -36.74 -10.31
CA SER A 185 62.23 -38.11 -10.59
C SER A 185 61.85 -38.96 -9.35
N LEU A 186 60.99 -39.97 -9.59
CA LEU A 186 60.23 -40.83 -8.65
C LEU A 186 59.11 -40.13 -7.83
N GLY A 187 57.92 -40.74 -7.65
CA GLY A 187 57.36 -41.91 -8.35
C GLY A 187 56.24 -42.66 -7.60
N LEU A 188 55.22 -43.14 -8.35
CA LEU A 188 54.15 -44.10 -7.97
C LEU A 188 53.18 -43.64 -6.83
N LEU A 189 51.90 -44.05 -6.73
CA LEU A 189 51.14 -45.17 -7.32
C LEU A 189 49.78 -44.76 -7.93
N THR A 190 49.51 -45.29 -9.15
CA THR A 190 48.30 -45.99 -9.65
C THR A 190 46.93 -45.86 -8.91
N LEU A 191 45.78 -45.50 -9.52
CA LEU A 191 45.01 -46.10 -10.67
C LEU A 191 44.20 -47.39 -10.30
N PRO A 192 43.17 -47.86 -11.07
CA PRO A 192 42.38 -47.30 -12.22
C PRO A 192 40.82 -47.59 -12.14
N VAL A 193 40.12 -47.58 -13.31
CA VAL A 193 38.82 -48.26 -13.67
C VAL A 193 37.51 -47.50 -13.36
N TRP A 194 36.49 -47.33 -14.23
CA TRP A 194 36.19 -47.43 -15.71
C TRP A 194 34.99 -46.45 -15.98
N GLY A 195 34.49 -46.06 -17.17
CA GLY A 195 34.52 -46.60 -18.55
C GLY A 195 33.18 -47.33 -18.90
N TYR A 196 32.51 -47.19 -20.07
CA TYR A 196 32.59 -46.31 -21.26
C TYR A 196 31.34 -46.56 -22.18
N LEU A 197 31.13 -45.80 -23.28
CA LEU A 197 30.21 -46.08 -24.45
C LEU A 197 28.66 -45.98 -24.23
N ASP A 198 27.78 -45.86 -25.25
CA ASP A 198 27.94 -46.00 -26.73
C ASP A 198 27.02 -45.09 -27.61
N ASN A 199 27.16 -45.14 -28.95
CA ASN A 199 26.45 -44.34 -29.98
C ASN A 199 25.50 -45.17 -30.89
N VAL A 200 24.47 -44.53 -31.47
CA VAL A 200 23.80 -44.98 -32.73
C VAL A 200 23.38 -43.76 -33.58
N ILE A 201 23.36 -43.91 -34.91
CA ILE A 201 23.06 -42.87 -35.94
C ILE A 201 21.88 -43.29 -36.84
N SER A 202 21.24 -42.31 -37.51
CA SER A 202 20.37 -42.41 -38.71
C SER A 202 18.87 -42.72 -38.52
N TYR A 203 18.01 -41.84 -39.06
CA TYR A 203 17.19 -42.17 -40.25
C TYR A 203 16.71 -40.90 -41.02
N LEU A 204 16.50 -41.07 -42.32
CA LEU A 204 16.07 -40.18 -43.44
C LEU A 204 15.05 -39.03 -43.12
N GLY A 205 14.93 -37.90 -43.84
CA GLY A 205 15.64 -37.33 -45.02
C GLY A 205 14.68 -36.81 -46.14
N GLY A 206 14.88 -35.60 -46.75
CA GLY A 206 14.09 -35.19 -47.95
C GLY A 206 13.96 -33.71 -48.41
N LYS A 207 14.94 -33.20 -49.17
CA LYS A 207 14.93 -32.13 -50.23
C LYS A 207 13.71 -31.18 -50.45
N SER A 208 14.01 -29.88 -50.59
CA SER A 208 13.56 -29.02 -51.74
C SER A 208 14.60 -27.88 -52.00
N ARG A 209 14.41 -26.97 -52.99
CA ARG A 209 15.56 -26.29 -53.68
C ARG A 209 15.25 -24.89 -54.26
N LEU A 210 16.30 -24.02 -54.33
CA LEU A 210 16.40 -22.73 -55.07
C LEU A 210 15.61 -21.54 -54.44
N LYS A 211 15.97 -20.25 -54.63
CA LYS A 211 16.99 -19.61 -55.51
C LYS A 211 17.60 -18.33 -54.85
N GLU A 212 18.65 -17.73 -55.43
CA GLU A 212 19.47 -16.66 -54.81
C GLU A 212 18.96 -15.22 -54.98
N THR A 213 19.36 -14.32 -54.04
CA THR A 213 20.13 -13.08 -54.37
C THR A 213 20.86 -12.46 -53.17
N SER A 214 22.16 -12.17 -53.35
CA SER A 214 23.00 -11.11 -52.71
C SER A 214 22.89 -10.73 -51.22
N GLY A 215 24.02 -10.79 -50.49
CA GLY A 215 24.51 -9.57 -49.80
C GLY A 215 24.72 -9.53 -48.28
N PHE A 216 25.36 -10.53 -47.63
CA PHE A 216 25.83 -10.41 -46.23
C PHE A 216 27.22 -11.04 -46.00
N PRO A 217 28.13 -10.40 -45.23
CA PRO A 217 29.36 -11.01 -44.74
C PRO A 217 29.24 -11.53 -43.29
N ALA A 218 29.98 -12.62 -43.00
CA ALA A 218 30.37 -13.11 -41.67
C ALA A 218 29.27 -13.28 -40.59
N VAL A 219 28.87 -14.54 -40.38
CA VAL A 219 28.32 -15.02 -39.09
C VAL A 219 29.31 -16.05 -38.55
N ASP A 220 29.81 -15.83 -37.34
CA ASP A 220 30.56 -16.83 -36.56
C ASP A 220 29.82 -17.09 -35.24
N ILE A 221 29.90 -18.32 -34.75
CA ILE A 221 29.09 -18.79 -33.62
C ILE A 221 29.87 -18.63 -32.32
N LEU A 222 29.33 -17.85 -31.38
CA LEU A 222 29.85 -17.74 -30.02
C LEU A 222 28.83 -18.22 -28.99
N TYR A 223 29.29 -18.94 -27.96
CA TYR A 223 28.44 -19.44 -26.88
C TYR A 223 28.01 -18.31 -25.93
N ILE A 224 26.77 -18.39 -25.44
CA ILE A 224 26.14 -17.36 -24.61
C ILE A 224 26.44 -17.59 -23.12
N LEU A 225 26.95 -16.56 -22.43
CA LEU A 225 26.85 -16.41 -20.98
C LEU A 225 26.59 -14.93 -20.61
N ASN A 226 25.83 -14.71 -19.53
CA ASN A 226 25.40 -13.41 -19.02
C ASN A 226 26.63 -12.56 -18.57
N ASN A 227 26.61 -11.21 -18.52
CA ASN A 227 25.61 -10.37 -17.88
C ASN A 227 25.66 -8.88 -18.27
N SER A 228 24.59 -8.16 -17.89
CA SER A 228 24.23 -6.74 -18.06
C SER A 228 25.31 -5.63 -18.07
N TYR A 229 25.08 -4.61 -18.90
CA TYR A 229 25.68 -3.26 -18.85
C TYR A 229 24.86 -2.29 -17.98
N PHE A 230 25.46 -1.18 -17.49
CA PHE A 230 25.11 0.19 -17.92
C PHE A 230 26.11 1.26 -17.42
N ILE A 231 26.03 2.47 -17.98
CA ILE A 231 26.91 3.64 -17.75
C ILE A 231 26.07 4.84 -17.25
N PRO A 232 26.61 5.72 -16.39
CA PRO A 232 26.21 7.12 -16.35
C PRO A 232 27.37 8.12 -16.50
N ILE A 233 27.08 9.29 -17.08
CA ILE A 233 27.94 10.49 -17.11
C ILE A 233 27.05 11.72 -16.90
N LEU A 234 27.32 12.55 -15.89
CA LEU A 234 27.37 14.02 -16.02
C LEU A 234 28.05 14.68 -14.80
N THR A 235 28.31 15.99 -14.90
CA THR A 235 29.25 16.74 -14.05
C THR A 235 28.58 17.92 -13.36
N LEU A 236 29.05 18.31 -12.16
CA LEU A 236 28.95 19.70 -11.71
C LEU A 236 30.15 20.14 -10.83
N HIS A 237 30.45 21.44 -10.86
CA HIS A 237 31.56 22.09 -10.14
C HIS A 237 31.32 22.22 -8.63
N ILE A 238 32.41 22.38 -7.86
CA ILE A 238 32.44 22.96 -6.51
C ILE A 238 33.63 23.94 -6.43
N HIS A 239 33.49 25.04 -5.68
CA HIS A 239 34.56 26.02 -5.44
C HIS A 239 35.51 25.59 -4.29
N PHE A 240 36.79 25.94 -4.40
CA PHE A 240 37.83 25.63 -3.40
C PHE A 240 38.04 26.74 -2.36
N THR A 241 38.32 26.34 -1.11
CA THR A 241 39.13 27.07 -0.12
C THR A 241 39.85 26.06 0.78
N SER A 242 41.12 26.19 1.16
CA SER A 242 42.19 27.06 0.66
C SER A 242 43.52 26.64 1.32
N GLN A 243 44.63 26.60 0.57
CA GLN A 243 45.94 27.09 1.04
C GLN A 243 47.01 27.07 -0.06
N LEU A 244 47.26 28.24 -0.62
CA LEU A 244 48.58 28.76 -1.01
C LEU A 244 48.39 30.27 -1.19
N GLY A 245 49.40 31.07 -0.83
CA GLY A 245 49.33 32.52 -1.04
C GLY A 245 49.52 32.88 -2.51
N TRP A 246 49.21 34.12 -2.89
CA TRP A 246 50.20 35.19 -3.14
C TRP A 246 49.47 36.54 -3.10
N GLN A 247 50.20 37.65 -3.03
CA GLN A 247 49.64 39.02 -2.97
C GLN A 247 49.04 39.45 -4.32
N TRP A 248 48.25 40.54 -4.36
CA TRP A 248 48.41 41.69 -5.28
C TRP A 248 47.55 42.88 -4.81
N HIS A 249 47.62 44.03 -5.48
CA HIS A 249 47.50 45.38 -4.89
C HIS A 249 46.14 45.90 -4.39
N VAL A 250 46.25 46.89 -3.48
CA VAL A 250 45.25 47.90 -3.12
C VAL A 250 45.11 48.96 -4.23
N TRP A 251 43.89 49.43 -4.49
CA TRP A 251 43.41 50.77 -4.88
C TRP A 251 41.86 50.64 -4.92
N GLY A 252 41.01 51.63 -4.63
CA GLY A 252 41.21 53.02 -4.22
C GLY A 252 40.06 53.87 -4.78
N GLY A 253 39.01 54.16 -3.99
CA GLY A 253 37.85 54.93 -4.47
C GLY A 253 36.66 55.02 -3.51
N GLU A 254 36.51 56.17 -2.88
CA GLU A 254 35.25 56.72 -2.34
C GLU A 254 34.52 57.46 -3.50
N CYS A 255 33.26 57.89 -3.48
CA CYS A 255 32.12 57.83 -2.54
C CYS A 255 30.82 58.03 -3.37
N GLY A 256 29.62 57.81 -2.82
CA GLY A 256 28.37 58.19 -3.50
C GLY A 256 27.10 57.60 -2.87
N GLU A 257 26.10 58.45 -2.60
CA GLU A 257 24.86 58.11 -1.90
C GLU A 257 23.74 57.68 -2.86
N GLU A 258 22.98 56.62 -2.51
CA GLU A 258 21.51 56.62 -2.47
C GLU A 258 20.96 55.31 -1.84
N ALA A 259 19.64 55.21 -1.66
CA ALA A 259 18.89 54.02 -1.22
C ALA A 259 19.05 53.53 0.24
N VAL A 260 19.10 54.45 1.22
CA VAL A 260 18.69 54.14 2.61
C VAL A 260 17.18 54.33 2.74
N ASP A 261 16.35 53.36 2.34
CA ASP A 261 14.89 53.45 2.63
C ASP A 261 14.06 52.13 2.59
N TRP A 262 14.63 50.96 2.90
CA TRP A 262 13.85 49.71 3.00
C TRP A 262 13.99 48.92 4.32
N ALA A 263 14.92 49.29 5.20
CA ALA A 263 15.14 48.59 6.49
C ALA A 263 14.27 49.11 7.67
N VAL A 264 13.40 50.09 7.43
CA VAL A 264 12.66 50.81 8.49
C VAL A 264 11.20 50.37 8.63
N GLU A 265 10.57 49.84 7.57
CA GLU A 265 9.11 49.68 7.54
C GLU A 265 8.61 48.32 8.06
N GLU A 266 9.33 47.22 7.84
CA GLU A 266 8.90 45.90 8.32
C GLU A 266 8.90 45.80 9.87
N LYS A 267 9.79 46.56 10.53
CA LYS A 267 9.85 46.66 11.99
C LYS A 267 8.61 47.36 12.60
N LYS A 268 7.93 48.25 11.86
CA LYS A 268 6.70 48.92 12.33
C LYS A 268 5.45 48.03 12.31
N GLN A 269 5.43 46.95 11.53
CA GLN A 269 4.27 46.06 11.45
C GLN A 269 4.23 45.05 12.61
N LEU A 270 5.39 44.56 13.06
CA LEU A 270 5.47 43.56 14.14
C LEU A 270 5.21 44.13 15.53
N ASP A 271 5.65 45.37 15.82
CA ASP A 271 5.45 45.99 17.14
C ASP A 271 3.97 46.29 17.47
N LYS A 272 3.07 46.26 16.46
CA LYS A 272 1.64 46.56 16.65
C LYS A 272 0.80 45.38 17.16
N ALA A 273 1.37 44.17 17.21
CA ALA A 273 0.72 42.98 17.78
C ALA A 273 1.12 42.71 19.26
N ALA A 274 2.12 43.43 19.79
CA ALA A 274 2.76 43.11 21.07
C ALA A 274 2.15 43.83 22.29
N GLU A 275 1.31 44.87 22.11
CA GLU A 275 0.80 45.70 23.20
C GLU A 275 -0.55 45.24 23.79
N LEU A 276 -0.71 43.95 24.06
CA LEU A 276 -1.89 43.45 24.79
C LEU A 276 -1.63 42.31 25.80
N LYS A 277 -0.43 42.27 26.42
CA LYS A 277 -0.17 41.58 27.72
C LYS A 277 1.21 41.86 28.35
N THR A 278 1.50 43.10 28.74
CA THR A 278 2.71 43.46 29.50
C THR A 278 2.42 43.82 30.96
N LYS A 279 2.84 42.95 31.91
CA LYS A 279 3.46 43.36 33.19
C LYS A 279 3.95 42.19 34.06
N ARG A 280 5.29 42.13 34.21
CA ARG A 280 6.08 41.56 35.35
C ARG A 280 6.02 40.03 35.57
N LEU A 281 7.11 39.33 35.93
CA LEU A 281 8.52 39.72 36.20
C LEU A 281 9.52 38.86 35.41
N LYS A 282 10.77 39.35 35.28
CA LYS A 282 11.95 38.55 34.89
C LYS A 282 12.34 37.57 36.02
N TRP A 283 13.08 36.51 35.69
CA TRP A 283 14.50 36.31 36.08
C TRP A 283 15.08 35.05 35.41
N ASP A 284 16.38 35.15 35.04
CA ASP A 284 17.37 34.14 34.66
C ASP A 284 17.15 33.12 33.52
N MET A 285 18.22 32.98 32.71
CA MET A 285 18.42 31.94 31.69
C MET A 285 19.38 30.88 32.23
N ILE A 286 19.10 29.59 32.03
CA ILE A 286 20.09 28.51 32.09
C ILE A 286 19.79 27.49 30.98
N ASP A 287 20.78 27.30 30.10
CA ASP A 287 21.15 26.17 29.25
C ASP A 287 20.12 25.17 28.67
N GLY A 288 20.27 24.93 27.36
CA GLY A 288 20.26 23.57 26.79
C GLY A 288 18.90 22.90 26.59
N ASN A 289 18.34 23.02 25.38
CA ASN A 289 17.11 22.33 25.00
C ASN A 289 17.30 20.79 24.97
N PHE A 290 16.61 20.08 25.86
CA PHE A 290 16.35 18.64 25.76
C PHE A 290 14.86 18.41 25.47
N LEU A 291 14.54 17.70 24.38
CA LEU A 291 13.18 17.28 24.04
C LEU A 291 12.80 15.97 24.75
N VAL A 292 11.56 15.88 25.22
CA VAL A 292 10.99 14.68 25.86
C VAL A 292 9.62 14.37 25.26
N ASN A 293 9.56 13.41 24.33
CA ASN A 293 8.32 12.97 23.72
C ASN A 293 7.70 11.83 24.54
N VAL A 294 6.51 12.06 25.11
CA VAL A 294 5.79 11.06 25.93
C VAL A 294 4.78 10.30 25.07
N TYR A 295 5.27 9.28 24.36
CA TYR A 295 4.45 8.30 23.63
C TYR A 295 3.87 7.24 24.55
N ASN A 296 2.75 6.63 24.13
CA ASN A 296 1.79 6.06 25.06
C ASN A 296 0.79 5.11 24.26
N TYR A 297 0.06 4.11 24.83
CA TYR A 297 -0.94 3.25 24.13
C TYR A 297 -2.15 2.74 24.98
N LYS A 298 -3.14 2.04 24.38
CA LYS A 298 -4.60 1.93 24.69
C LYS A 298 -5.10 1.22 26.00
N LYS A 299 -6.42 1.40 26.29
CA LYS A 299 -7.36 0.71 27.24
C LYS A 299 -7.11 -0.82 27.39
N MET A 300 -7.50 -1.51 28.48
CA MET A 300 -8.69 -1.40 29.38
C MET A 300 -8.37 -2.05 30.78
N SER A 301 -9.23 -2.34 31.79
CA SER A 301 -10.70 -2.30 32.02
C SER A 301 -11.08 -2.23 33.54
N LEU A 302 -12.40 -2.29 33.85
CA LEU A 302 -13.09 -2.79 35.07
C LEU A 302 -12.46 -2.63 36.49
N CYS A 303 -13.12 -1.85 37.37
CA CYS A 303 -13.96 -2.38 38.49
C CYS A 303 -14.51 -1.30 39.47
N GLY A 304 -15.77 -1.44 39.90
CA GLY A 304 -16.15 -1.36 41.33
C GLY A 304 -16.50 -0.03 42.03
N GLY A 305 -17.72 0.51 41.82
CA GLY A 305 -18.50 1.27 42.84
C GLY A 305 -17.96 2.64 43.31
N VAL A 306 -18.62 3.38 44.23
CA VAL A 306 -19.96 3.27 44.84
C VAL A 306 -20.49 4.69 45.13
N SER A 307 -21.77 4.97 44.86
CA SER A 307 -22.63 5.87 45.67
C SER A 307 -24.09 5.75 45.23
N ALA A 308 -25.01 5.76 46.18
CA ALA A 308 -26.45 5.60 45.93
C ALA A 308 -27.20 6.92 46.14
N VAL A 309 -28.28 7.12 45.39
CA VAL A 309 -29.39 7.99 45.77
C VAL A 309 -30.66 7.15 45.68
N HIS A 310 -31.51 7.24 46.71
CA HIS A 310 -32.63 6.34 46.93
C HIS A 310 -33.94 7.13 46.83
N LEU A 311 -34.80 6.77 45.86
CA LEU A 311 -36.20 7.20 45.83
C LEU A 311 -37.06 6.01 45.40
N ASN A 312 -38.02 5.64 46.26
CA ASN A 312 -39.02 4.62 45.99
C ASN A 312 -40.23 5.22 45.28
N PHE A 313 -40.90 4.43 44.44
CA PHE A 313 -42.35 4.21 44.60
C PHE A 313 -42.75 2.83 44.05
N GLN A 314 -43.92 2.34 44.47
CA GLN A 314 -44.37 0.94 44.29
C GLN A 314 -45.30 0.78 43.07
N SER A 315 -45.41 -0.44 42.52
CA SER A 315 -46.69 -1.17 42.58
C SER A 315 -46.66 -2.59 41.96
N ASN A 316 -47.21 -3.55 42.73
CA ASN A 316 -48.06 -4.69 42.36
C ASN A 316 -47.65 -5.71 41.28
N THR A 317 -47.52 -6.96 41.73
CA THR A 317 -47.68 -8.20 40.94
C THR A 317 -49.01 -8.90 41.29
N ASN A 318 -49.61 -9.60 40.32
CA ASN A 318 -50.71 -10.58 40.51
C ASN A 318 -50.60 -11.60 39.36
N THR A 319 -50.26 -12.88 39.59
CA THR A 319 -51.10 -14.02 40.06
C THR A 319 -52.13 -14.53 39.05
N ILE A 320 -51.82 -15.69 38.42
CA ILE A 320 -52.79 -16.70 37.96
C ILE A 320 -52.22 -18.09 38.34
N SER A 321 -53.09 -19.03 38.74
CA SER A 321 -52.74 -20.34 39.30
C SER A 321 -52.81 -21.51 38.30
N MET A 322 -52.01 -22.56 38.53
CA MET A 322 -52.23 -23.89 37.92
C MET A 322 -53.25 -24.72 38.73
N GLY A 323 -54.12 -25.46 38.02
CA GLY A 323 -55.01 -26.48 38.58
C GLY A 323 -54.53 -27.91 38.29
N SER A 324 -55.01 -28.89 39.06
CA SER A 324 -54.52 -30.28 39.09
C SER A 324 -55.52 -31.32 38.57
N VAL A 325 -55.04 -32.36 37.87
CA VAL A 325 -55.75 -33.64 37.62
C VAL A 325 -54.75 -34.81 37.75
N LEU A 326 -55.23 -36.02 38.08
CA LEU A 326 -54.45 -37.19 38.52
C LEU A 326 -54.67 -38.47 37.68
N ALA A 327 -53.65 -39.34 37.74
CA ALA A 327 -53.68 -40.81 37.59
C ALA A 327 -54.04 -41.48 36.24
N PHE A 328 -53.25 -42.50 35.85
CA PHE A 328 -53.58 -43.93 36.09
C PHE A 328 -52.34 -44.85 35.90
N ARG A 329 -52.48 -46.17 36.09
CA ARG A 329 -51.39 -47.19 36.21
C ARG A 329 -51.46 -48.28 35.14
N SER A 330 -50.29 -48.83 34.74
CA SER A 330 -49.94 -50.24 34.39
C SER A 330 -48.82 -50.24 33.32
N GLY A 331 -47.91 -51.22 33.20
CA GLY A 331 -47.65 -52.43 33.99
C GLY A 331 -46.22 -52.95 33.69
N GLU A 332 -45.76 -54.00 34.37
CA GLU A 332 -44.36 -54.45 34.34
C GLU A 332 -44.05 -55.51 33.26
N PHE A 333 -42.81 -55.50 32.74
CA PHE A 333 -42.09 -56.74 32.37
C PHE A 333 -40.57 -56.52 32.45
N MET A 334 -39.84 -57.48 33.01
CA MET A 334 -38.40 -57.38 33.23
C MET A 334 -37.59 -57.90 32.03
N GLY A 335 -36.53 -57.17 31.67
CA GLY A 335 -35.52 -57.61 30.71
C GLY A 335 -34.20 -56.89 30.95
N HIS A 336 -33.19 -57.59 31.48
CA HIS A 336 -31.88 -57.00 31.79
C HIS A 336 -31.08 -56.74 30.51
N ALA A 337 -30.96 -55.46 30.13
CA ALA A 337 -29.99 -54.98 29.15
C ALA A 337 -29.22 -53.79 29.73
N LEU A 338 -27.89 -53.88 29.84
CA LEU A 338 -27.07 -52.75 30.27
C LEU A 338 -27.19 -51.61 29.25
N ARG A 339 -27.81 -50.50 29.65
CA ARG A 339 -27.82 -49.24 28.91
C ARG A 339 -27.06 -48.18 29.69
N ILE A 340 -25.88 -47.82 29.17
CA ILE A 340 -25.11 -46.66 29.63
C ILE A 340 -25.97 -45.41 29.41
N PRO A 341 -26.22 -44.56 30.43
CA PRO A 341 -27.14 -43.44 30.31
C PRO A 341 -26.51 -42.27 29.54
N ILE A 342 -26.62 -42.32 28.20
CA ILE A 342 -26.38 -41.15 27.35
C ILE A 342 -27.41 -40.07 27.73
N LYS A 343 -26.95 -39.03 28.44
CA LYS A 343 -27.77 -37.86 28.76
C LYS A 343 -28.17 -37.15 27.46
N LYS A 344 -29.39 -37.41 26.97
CA LYS A 344 -30.04 -36.54 25.98
C LYS A 344 -30.19 -35.14 26.60
N ARG A 345 -29.24 -34.25 26.27
CA ARG A 345 -29.27 -32.85 26.67
C ARG A 345 -30.38 -32.19 25.88
N SER A 346 -31.53 -31.96 26.52
CA SER A 346 -32.59 -31.13 25.94
C SER A 346 -32.01 -29.75 25.68
N TYR A 347 -31.96 -29.34 24.42
CA TYR A 347 -31.61 -27.98 24.01
C TYR A 347 -32.78 -27.06 24.39
N LYS A 348 -32.80 -26.63 25.66
CA LYS A 348 -33.63 -25.50 26.09
C LYS A 348 -33.09 -24.23 25.43
N GLY A 349 -33.91 -23.62 24.57
CA GLY A 349 -33.76 -22.24 24.10
C GLY A 349 -32.35 -21.82 23.70
N ALA A 350 -31.98 -22.07 22.45
CA ALA A 350 -30.96 -21.23 21.84
C ALA A 350 -31.49 -19.79 21.82
N CYS A 351 -30.83 -18.87 22.53
CA CYS A 351 -30.99 -17.45 22.22
C CYS A 351 -30.62 -17.25 20.74
N PRO A 352 -31.29 -16.34 20.02
CA PRO A 352 -30.80 -15.93 18.71
C PRO A 352 -29.35 -15.45 18.88
N LEU A 353 -28.45 -15.93 18.02
CA LEU A 353 -27.08 -15.44 17.99
C LEU A 353 -27.14 -13.96 17.61
N GLN A 354 -26.79 -13.08 18.55
CA GLN A 354 -26.77 -11.65 18.29
C GLN A 354 -25.55 -11.34 17.43
N VAL A 355 -25.75 -11.28 16.12
CA VAL A 355 -24.74 -10.80 15.17
C VAL A 355 -24.55 -9.30 15.45
N VAL A 356 -23.38 -8.95 15.99
CA VAL A 356 -22.99 -7.57 16.27
C VAL A 356 -21.94 -7.17 15.22
N CYS A 357 -22.08 -5.98 14.63
CA CYS A 357 -21.02 -5.41 13.79
C CYS A 357 -19.77 -5.15 14.64
N ILE A 358 -18.65 -5.79 14.30
CA ILE A 358 -17.39 -5.71 15.05
C ILE A 358 -16.31 -5.18 14.12
N ASP A 359 -15.90 -3.93 14.33
CA ASP A 359 -14.68 -3.40 13.72
C ASP A 359 -13.46 -4.11 14.33
N TYR A 360 -12.85 -5.02 13.56
CA TYR A 360 -11.60 -5.69 13.98
C TYR A 360 -10.45 -4.68 14.01
N PRO A 361 -9.37 -4.94 14.78
CA PRO A 361 -8.21 -4.06 14.78
C PRO A 361 -7.65 -3.87 13.36
N ARG A 362 -7.44 -2.59 12.97
CA ARG A 362 -6.68 -2.22 11.76
C ARG A 362 -5.38 -3.02 11.76
N PRO A 363 -5.10 -3.79 10.70
CA PRO A 363 -3.86 -4.52 10.58
C PRO A 363 -2.67 -3.55 10.55
N GLU A 364 -1.56 -3.95 11.17
CA GLU A 364 -0.26 -3.31 10.95
C GLU A 364 0.13 -3.54 9.48
N LEU A 365 0.24 -2.44 8.72
CA LEU A 365 0.55 -2.40 7.28
C LEU A 365 1.63 -1.36 6.94
N GLU A 366 1.85 -0.39 7.82
CA GLU A 366 2.63 0.83 7.60
C GLU A 366 4.13 0.55 7.38
N ASN A 367 4.58 -0.64 7.79
CA ASN A 367 5.95 -1.11 7.70
C ASN A 367 6.19 -2.06 6.50
N THR A 368 5.20 -2.35 5.64
CA THR A 368 5.43 -3.22 4.47
C THR A 368 6.15 -2.46 3.35
N VAL A 369 7.00 -3.14 2.59
CA VAL A 369 7.78 -2.54 1.50
C VAL A 369 6.85 -1.89 0.46
N ASN A 370 5.73 -2.53 0.13
CA ASN A 370 4.73 -1.99 -0.79
C ASN A 370 4.03 -0.73 -0.23
N PHE A 371 3.77 -0.66 1.08
CA PHE A 371 3.24 0.55 1.73
C PHE A 371 4.25 1.70 1.68
N LEU A 372 5.52 1.42 1.97
CA LEU A 372 6.60 2.42 1.97
C LEU A 372 6.93 2.94 0.55
N GLU A 373 6.89 2.07 -0.46
CA GLU A 373 6.99 2.43 -1.89
C GLU A 373 5.87 3.42 -2.27
N ALA A 374 4.62 3.07 -1.95
CA ALA A 374 3.46 3.92 -2.21
C ALA A 374 3.50 5.23 -1.40
N ALA A 375 3.99 5.20 -0.15
CA ALA A 375 4.15 6.39 0.68
C ALA A 375 5.20 7.34 0.12
N SER A 376 6.36 6.81 -0.31
CA SER A 376 7.44 7.57 -0.95
C SER A 376 6.98 8.27 -2.23
N LEU A 377 6.31 7.53 -3.13
CA LEU A 377 5.72 8.10 -4.34
C LEU A 377 4.66 9.17 -4.02
N SER A 378 3.94 9.06 -2.89
CA SER A 378 2.96 10.07 -2.50
C SER A 378 3.61 11.30 -1.84
N ALA A 379 4.72 11.11 -1.13
CA ALA A 379 5.52 12.18 -0.54
C ALA A 379 6.20 13.04 -1.60
N SER A 380 6.65 12.46 -2.72
CA SER A 380 7.35 13.21 -3.79
C SER A 380 6.50 14.34 -4.39
N PHE A 381 5.17 14.22 -4.45
CA PHE A 381 4.28 15.32 -4.84
C PHE A 381 4.27 16.47 -3.82
N ARG A 382 4.42 16.17 -2.53
CA ARG A 382 4.44 17.19 -1.47
C ARG A 382 5.80 17.88 -1.37
N SER A 383 6.90 17.14 -1.55
CA SER A 383 8.26 17.68 -1.56
C SER A 383 8.70 18.27 -2.90
N ALA A 384 7.97 18.03 -3.99
CA ALA A 384 8.26 18.60 -5.31
C ALA A 384 8.46 20.14 -5.24
N PRO A 385 9.48 20.67 -5.94
CA PRO A 385 9.65 22.11 -6.10
C PRO A 385 8.36 22.77 -6.60
N ARG A 386 7.93 23.84 -5.94
CA ARG A 386 6.68 24.51 -6.29
C ARG A 386 6.80 25.13 -7.68
N PRO A 387 5.84 24.88 -8.60
CA PRO A 387 5.97 25.29 -10.00
C PRO A 387 5.96 26.81 -10.15
N SER A 388 6.92 27.35 -10.90
CA SER A 388 7.02 28.77 -11.24
C SER A 388 5.76 29.33 -11.91
N LYS A 389 5.05 28.50 -12.68
CA LYS A 389 3.68 28.71 -13.15
C LYS A 389 2.91 27.40 -12.97
N PRO A 390 1.93 27.29 -12.04
CA PRO A 390 1.07 26.12 -11.92
C PRO A 390 0.42 25.73 -13.26
N LEU A 391 0.59 24.48 -13.68
CA LEU A 391 -0.09 23.93 -14.85
C LEU A 391 -1.60 23.86 -14.60
N LYS A 392 -2.41 24.27 -15.56
CA LYS A 392 -3.83 23.94 -15.65
C LYS A 392 -3.95 22.58 -16.34
N VAL A 393 -4.51 21.59 -15.66
CA VAL A 393 -4.65 20.22 -16.18
C VAL A 393 -6.11 19.82 -16.19
N VAL A 394 -6.70 19.55 -17.37
CA VAL A 394 -8.09 19.07 -17.45
C VAL A 394 -8.14 17.54 -17.43
N ILE A 395 -9.04 16.98 -16.62
CA ILE A 395 -9.15 15.53 -16.38
C ILE A 395 -10.60 15.10 -16.63
N ALA A 396 -10.82 14.21 -17.60
CA ALA A 396 -12.15 13.70 -17.93
C ALA A 396 -12.45 12.39 -17.18
N GLY A 397 -13.39 12.44 -16.22
CA GLY A 397 -13.90 11.32 -15.42
C GLY A 397 -13.46 11.36 -13.96
N ALA A 398 -14.39 11.53 -13.02
CA ALA A 398 -14.16 11.54 -11.56
C ALA A 398 -14.34 10.15 -10.92
N GLY A 399 -13.88 9.10 -11.61
CA GLY A 399 -13.60 7.81 -10.98
C GLY A 399 -12.37 7.90 -10.06
N LEU A 400 -12.11 6.87 -9.25
CA LEU A 400 -10.96 6.83 -8.34
C LEU A 400 -9.61 7.17 -9.00
N ALA A 401 -9.44 6.85 -10.29
CA ALA A 401 -8.27 7.23 -11.06
C ALA A 401 -8.15 8.75 -11.27
N GLY A 402 -9.21 9.41 -11.78
CA GLY A 402 -9.20 10.86 -12.01
C GLY A 402 -9.19 11.68 -10.72
N LEU A 403 -9.89 11.20 -9.69
CA LEU A 403 -9.82 11.74 -8.32
C LEU A 403 -8.38 11.66 -7.78
N SER A 404 -7.70 10.51 -7.94
CA SER A 404 -6.28 10.36 -7.57
C SER A 404 -5.36 11.29 -8.38
N THR A 405 -5.51 11.36 -9.71
CA THR A 405 -4.72 12.28 -10.56
C THR A 405 -4.88 13.73 -10.08
N ALA A 406 -6.11 14.19 -9.87
CA ALA A 406 -6.37 15.54 -9.39
C ALA A 406 -5.77 15.78 -7.99
N LYS A 407 -5.94 14.83 -7.05
CA LYS A 407 -5.38 14.91 -5.69
C LYS A 407 -3.86 15.09 -5.69
N TYR A 408 -3.13 14.28 -6.47
CA TYR A 408 -1.67 14.33 -6.48
C TYR A 408 -1.10 15.49 -7.31
N LEU A 409 -1.80 15.95 -8.36
CA LEU A 409 -1.47 17.23 -9.02
C LEU A 409 -1.68 18.44 -8.10
N ALA A 410 -2.73 18.44 -7.28
CA ALA A 410 -2.97 19.46 -6.26
C ALA A 410 -1.93 19.42 -5.12
N ASP A 411 -1.46 18.22 -4.72
CA ASP A 411 -0.32 18.08 -3.80
C ASP A 411 0.96 18.71 -4.36
N ALA A 412 1.22 18.55 -5.67
CA ALA A 412 2.32 19.21 -6.40
C ALA A 412 2.13 20.72 -6.62
N GLY A 413 0.93 21.27 -6.38
CA GLY A 413 0.63 22.70 -6.57
C GLY A 413 0.32 23.08 -8.02
N HIS A 414 -0.15 22.12 -8.83
CA HIS A 414 -0.81 22.39 -10.10
C HIS A 414 -2.32 22.62 -9.88
N LYS A 415 -3.03 23.09 -10.91
CA LYS A 415 -4.46 23.37 -10.89
C LYS A 415 -5.24 22.35 -11.74
N PRO A 416 -5.65 21.21 -11.15
CA PRO A 416 -6.50 20.25 -11.84
C PRO A 416 -7.93 20.78 -11.99
N LEU A 417 -8.53 20.54 -13.15
CA LEU A 417 -9.95 20.72 -13.44
C LEU A 417 -10.55 19.35 -13.78
N LEU A 418 -11.24 18.74 -12.81
CA LEU A 418 -11.81 17.41 -12.92
C LEU A 418 -13.26 17.49 -13.40
N LEU A 419 -13.56 16.85 -14.53
CA LEU A 419 -14.85 16.93 -15.22
C LEU A 419 -15.53 15.56 -15.23
N GLU A 420 -16.60 15.39 -14.46
CA GLU A 420 -17.40 14.16 -14.42
C GLU A 420 -18.58 14.21 -15.38
N ALA A 421 -18.89 13.09 -16.03
CA ALA A 421 -19.92 12.99 -17.05
C ALA A 421 -21.35 12.77 -16.50
N ARG A 422 -21.47 12.52 -15.19
CA ARG A 422 -22.72 12.34 -14.43
C ARG A 422 -22.84 13.39 -13.31
N ASP A 423 -23.94 13.28 -12.58
CA ASP A 423 -24.25 13.90 -11.30
C ASP A 423 -23.63 13.20 -10.08
N VAL A 424 -22.95 12.06 -10.27
CA VAL A 424 -22.36 11.25 -9.18
C VAL A 424 -20.88 10.90 -9.40
N LEU A 425 -20.10 11.05 -8.32
CA LEU A 425 -18.66 10.76 -8.24
C LEU A 425 -18.35 9.25 -8.25
N GLY A 426 -17.06 8.90 -8.27
CA GLY A 426 -16.57 7.52 -8.02
C GLY A 426 -16.55 6.61 -9.25
N GLY A 427 -17.31 6.91 -10.30
CA GLY A 427 -17.32 6.11 -11.53
C GLY A 427 -17.92 4.73 -11.28
N LYS A 428 -17.05 3.71 -11.19
CA LYS A 428 -17.42 2.31 -10.86
C LYS A 428 -17.70 2.08 -9.37
N VAL A 429 -17.32 3.02 -8.48
CA VAL A 429 -17.68 2.97 -7.04
C VAL A 429 -18.85 3.91 -6.71
N ALA A 430 -19.63 4.34 -7.70
CA ALA A 430 -20.75 5.23 -7.45
C ALA A 430 -21.88 4.52 -6.69
N ALA A 431 -22.62 5.30 -5.89
CA ALA A 431 -23.83 4.88 -5.22
C ALA A 431 -24.88 6.00 -5.34
N TRP A 432 -26.15 5.62 -5.28
CA TRP A 432 -27.29 6.54 -5.33
C TRP A 432 -28.22 6.26 -4.15
N LYS A 433 -28.97 7.28 -3.76
CA LYS A 433 -29.97 7.22 -2.68
C LYS A 433 -31.37 7.21 -3.29
N ASP A 434 -32.23 6.30 -2.85
CA ASP A 434 -33.62 6.22 -3.30
C ASP A 434 -34.58 7.08 -2.46
N ASP A 435 -35.87 7.08 -2.84
CA ASP A 435 -36.92 7.92 -2.23
C ASP A 435 -37.21 7.56 -0.75
N ASP A 436 -36.88 6.35 -0.29
CA ASP A 436 -36.98 5.99 1.14
C ASP A 436 -35.74 6.45 1.93
N GLY A 437 -34.65 6.80 1.23
CA GLY A 437 -33.38 7.23 1.81
C GLY A 437 -32.30 6.14 1.86
N ASP A 438 -32.55 4.94 1.33
CA ASP A 438 -31.58 3.85 1.27
C ASP A 438 -30.56 4.07 0.14
N TRP A 439 -29.34 3.56 0.32
CA TRP A 439 -28.30 3.56 -0.71
C TRP A 439 -28.27 2.26 -1.52
N TYR A 440 -27.98 2.37 -2.82
CA TYR A 440 -27.62 1.26 -3.69
C TYR A 440 -26.37 1.62 -4.52
N GLU A 441 -25.45 0.66 -4.66
CA GLU A 441 -24.11 0.84 -5.23
C GLU A 441 -23.99 0.35 -6.67
N THR A 442 -22.83 0.60 -7.30
CA THR A 442 -22.48 0.06 -8.63
C THR A 442 -21.86 -1.34 -8.57
N GLY A 443 -21.45 -1.79 -7.38
CA GLY A 443 -20.76 -3.06 -7.15
C GLY A 443 -20.37 -3.24 -5.68
N LEU A 444 -20.20 -4.48 -5.23
CA LEU A 444 -19.79 -4.80 -3.86
C LEU A 444 -18.27 -4.60 -3.69
N HIS A 445 -17.88 -3.48 -3.08
CA HIS A 445 -16.48 -3.06 -3.00
C HIS A 445 -15.77 -3.54 -1.73
N ILE A 446 -14.61 -4.20 -1.90
CA ILE A 446 -13.81 -4.74 -0.81
C ILE A 446 -12.39 -4.16 -0.86
N PHE A 447 -11.94 -3.70 0.30
CA PHE A 447 -10.60 -3.17 0.53
C PHE A 447 -9.72 -4.26 1.14
N PHE A 448 -8.50 -4.42 0.63
CA PHE A 448 -7.55 -5.43 1.11
C PHE A 448 -6.39 -4.79 1.87
N GLY A 449 -5.72 -5.56 2.73
CA GLY A 449 -4.46 -5.15 3.37
C GLY A 449 -3.39 -4.77 2.34
N ALA A 450 -3.24 -5.58 1.28
CA ALA A 450 -2.26 -5.35 0.22
C ALA A 450 -2.69 -4.30 -0.84
N TYR A 451 -3.44 -3.26 -0.45
CA TYR A 451 -3.81 -2.09 -1.27
C TYR A 451 -3.08 -0.81 -0.79
N PRO A 452 -1.75 -0.74 -0.91
CA PRO A 452 -0.95 0.30 -0.26
C PRO A 452 -1.22 1.72 -0.76
N ASN A 453 -1.63 1.93 -2.02
CA ASN A 453 -1.94 3.27 -2.52
C ASN A 453 -3.27 3.79 -1.98
N VAL A 454 -4.25 2.91 -1.79
CA VAL A 454 -5.52 3.24 -1.12
C VAL A 454 -5.30 3.45 0.38
N GLN A 455 -4.54 2.59 1.08
CA GLN A 455 -4.23 2.81 2.50
C GLN A 455 -3.48 4.14 2.71
N ASN A 456 -2.53 4.49 1.84
CA ASN A 456 -1.88 5.81 1.85
C ASN A 456 -2.89 6.94 1.56
N LEU A 457 -3.77 6.81 0.57
CA LEU A 457 -4.77 7.84 0.26
C LEU A 457 -5.72 8.11 1.45
N PHE A 458 -6.18 7.05 2.13
CA PHE A 458 -7.00 7.17 3.34
C PHE A 458 -6.23 7.86 4.48
N GLY A 459 -4.96 7.52 4.69
CA GLY A 459 -4.09 8.15 5.70
C GLY A 459 -3.72 9.60 5.41
N GLU A 460 -3.62 9.97 4.12
CA GLU A 460 -3.35 11.34 3.68
C GLU A 460 -4.58 12.26 3.82
N LEU A 461 -5.78 11.69 3.87
CA LEU A 461 -7.04 12.39 4.08
C LEU A 461 -7.54 12.30 5.53
N GLY A 462 -6.91 11.47 6.37
CA GLY A 462 -7.28 11.26 7.77
C GLY A 462 -8.61 10.55 7.96
N ILE A 463 -8.90 9.54 7.13
CA ILE A 463 -10.18 8.82 7.07
C ILE A 463 -10.03 7.30 7.25
N GLU A 464 -8.94 6.80 7.82
CA GLU A 464 -8.69 5.35 7.91
C GLU A 464 -9.63 4.63 8.89
N ASP A 465 -10.35 5.37 9.73
CA ASP A 465 -11.43 4.88 10.60
C ASP A 465 -12.68 4.43 9.81
N ARG A 466 -12.81 4.87 8.55
CA ARG A 466 -13.86 4.47 7.62
C ARG A 466 -13.68 3.08 7.03
N LEU A 467 -12.54 2.41 7.26
CA LEU A 467 -12.32 1.02 6.84
C LEU A 467 -12.70 0.05 7.96
N GLN A 468 -13.85 -0.59 7.81
CA GLN A 468 -14.35 -1.62 8.72
C GLN A 468 -13.68 -2.96 8.43
N TRP A 469 -12.48 -3.15 8.99
CA TRP A 469 -11.76 -4.41 8.94
C TRP A 469 -12.55 -5.55 9.58
N LYS A 470 -12.59 -6.70 8.92
CA LYS A 470 -13.30 -7.90 9.38
C LYS A 470 -12.30 -8.96 9.88
N GLU A 471 -12.83 -10.13 10.26
CA GLU A 471 -12.00 -11.27 10.67
C GLU A 471 -10.97 -11.62 9.57
N HIS A 472 -9.79 -12.11 9.91
CA HIS A 472 -8.84 -12.58 8.89
C HIS A 472 -9.23 -14.00 8.45
N SER A 473 -10.23 -14.08 7.56
CA SER A 473 -10.80 -15.34 7.09
C SER A 473 -11.31 -15.24 5.65
N MET A 474 -11.60 -16.38 5.04
CA MET A 474 -12.40 -16.47 3.81
C MET A 474 -13.48 -17.53 3.98
N ILE A 475 -14.75 -17.17 3.76
CA ILE A 475 -15.93 -17.99 4.06
C ILE A 475 -16.65 -18.32 2.74
N PHE A 476 -16.83 -19.61 2.48
CA PHE A 476 -17.43 -20.16 1.26
C PHE A 476 -18.68 -20.95 1.60
N ALA A 477 -19.78 -20.71 0.88
CA ALA A 477 -20.94 -21.58 0.93
C ALA A 477 -20.61 -22.97 0.33
N MET A 478 -21.31 -24.01 0.77
CA MET A 478 -21.10 -25.39 0.31
C MET A 478 -22.24 -25.82 -0.64
N PRO A 479 -22.06 -25.81 -1.99
CA PRO A 479 -23.16 -26.14 -2.92
C PRO A 479 -23.75 -27.55 -2.72
N ASN A 480 -22.94 -28.49 -2.23
CA ASN A 480 -23.33 -29.87 -1.93
C ASN A 480 -24.08 -30.02 -0.58
N LYS A 481 -24.18 -28.95 0.22
CA LYS A 481 -24.85 -28.91 1.52
C LYS A 481 -25.53 -27.54 1.73
N PRO A 482 -26.77 -27.33 1.22
CA PRO A 482 -27.47 -26.06 1.35
C PRO A 482 -27.51 -25.52 2.79
N GLY A 483 -27.17 -24.24 2.97
CA GLY A 483 -27.07 -23.59 4.28
C GLY A 483 -25.77 -23.84 5.07
N GLU A 484 -24.89 -24.76 4.67
CA GLU A 484 -23.58 -24.93 5.32
C GLU A 484 -22.49 -24.06 4.67
N PHE A 485 -21.58 -23.55 5.51
CA PHE A 485 -20.45 -22.72 5.12
C PHE A 485 -19.15 -23.30 5.66
N SER A 486 -18.12 -23.37 4.81
CA SER A 486 -16.76 -23.76 5.20
C SER A 486 -15.82 -22.56 5.10
N ARG A 487 -14.74 -22.54 5.91
CA ARG A 487 -13.87 -21.37 6.02
C ARG A 487 -12.37 -21.69 6.08
N PHE A 488 -11.58 -20.75 5.55
CA PHE A 488 -10.13 -20.69 5.70
C PHE A 488 -9.79 -19.61 6.73
N ASP A 489 -9.24 -20.00 7.88
CA ASP A 489 -8.89 -19.09 8.99
C ASP A 489 -7.39 -18.78 8.96
N PHE A 490 -7.00 -17.51 8.98
CA PHE A 490 -5.60 -17.08 8.95
C PHE A 490 -5.15 -16.68 10.37
N PRO A 491 -4.30 -17.45 11.06
CA PRO A 491 -3.93 -17.13 12.44
C PRO A 491 -3.09 -15.87 12.52
N GLU A 492 -3.55 -14.87 13.28
CA GLU A 492 -2.78 -13.63 13.51
C GLU A 492 -1.45 -13.84 14.25
N VAL A 493 -1.20 -15.05 14.79
CA VAL A 493 0.08 -15.47 15.38
C VAL A 493 1.10 -16.00 14.36
N LEU A 494 0.69 -16.30 13.13
CA LEU A 494 1.58 -16.78 12.06
C LEU A 494 1.88 -15.65 11.06
N PRO A 495 3.11 -15.56 10.51
CA PRO A 495 3.41 -14.68 9.38
C PRO A 495 2.83 -15.27 8.08
N ALA A 496 2.75 -14.46 7.03
CA ALA A 496 2.62 -15.00 5.67
C ALA A 496 3.95 -15.64 5.23
N PRO A 497 3.93 -16.72 4.42
CA PRO A 497 2.77 -17.46 3.93
C PRO A 497 2.24 -18.54 4.91
N LEU A 498 2.87 -18.71 6.08
CA LEU A 498 2.55 -19.79 7.03
C LEU A 498 1.09 -19.75 7.53
N ASN A 499 0.52 -18.55 7.70
CA ASN A 499 -0.89 -18.39 8.06
C ASN A 499 -1.85 -18.97 7.00
N GLY A 500 -1.60 -18.74 5.71
CA GLY A 500 -2.39 -19.31 4.60
C GLY A 500 -2.17 -20.82 4.41
N ILE A 501 -0.93 -21.29 4.58
CA ILE A 501 -0.63 -22.74 4.59
C ILE A 501 -1.41 -23.43 5.71
N TRP A 502 -1.43 -22.88 6.92
CA TRP A 502 -2.21 -23.41 8.03
C TRP A 502 -3.71 -23.38 7.76
N ALA A 503 -4.24 -22.31 7.15
CA ALA A 503 -5.64 -22.20 6.77
C ALA A 503 -6.07 -23.35 5.83
N ILE A 504 -5.28 -23.61 4.78
CA ILE A 504 -5.49 -24.70 3.82
C ILE A 504 -5.37 -26.08 4.50
N LEU A 505 -4.38 -26.26 5.39
CA LEU A 505 -4.20 -27.52 6.11
C LEU A 505 -5.36 -27.81 7.07
N LYS A 506 -5.89 -26.79 7.77
CA LYS A 506 -7.01 -26.91 8.73
C LYS A 506 -8.36 -27.21 8.08
N ASN A 507 -8.68 -26.59 6.94
CA ASN A 507 -9.96 -26.85 6.27
C ASN A 507 -9.99 -28.28 5.71
N ASN A 508 -11.00 -29.07 6.06
CA ASN A 508 -11.09 -30.49 5.66
C ASN A 508 -12.34 -30.81 4.83
N GLU A 509 -13.09 -29.80 4.38
CA GLU A 509 -14.37 -29.98 3.70
C GLU A 509 -14.32 -29.60 2.22
N MET A 510 -13.55 -28.56 1.86
CA MET A 510 -13.36 -28.20 0.44
C MET A 510 -12.28 -29.06 -0.21
N LEU A 511 -11.13 -29.25 0.45
CA LEU A 511 -9.97 -29.96 -0.10
C LEU A 511 -9.61 -31.23 0.68
N THR A 512 -9.50 -32.35 -0.01
CA THR A 512 -8.94 -33.60 0.50
C THR A 512 -7.40 -33.53 0.60
N TRP A 513 -6.79 -34.43 1.37
CA TRP A 513 -5.33 -34.47 1.51
C TRP A 513 -4.55 -34.65 0.19
N PRO A 514 -4.94 -35.53 -0.74
CA PRO A 514 -4.28 -35.64 -2.05
C PRO A 514 -4.40 -34.36 -2.89
N GLU A 515 -5.54 -33.67 -2.84
CA GLU A 515 -5.73 -32.38 -3.52
C GLU A 515 -4.84 -31.29 -2.90
N LYS A 516 -4.78 -31.17 -1.56
CA LYS A 516 -3.89 -30.24 -0.85
C LYS A 516 -2.43 -30.43 -1.27
N VAL A 517 -1.95 -31.67 -1.35
CA VAL A 517 -0.57 -32.00 -1.74
C VAL A 517 -0.31 -31.62 -3.20
N LYS A 518 -1.18 -32.01 -4.15
CA LYS A 518 -1.02 -31.64 -5.55
C LYS A 518 -1.10 -30.13 -5.78
N PHE A 519 -2.01 -29.44 -5.09
CA PHE A 519 -2.16 -27.99 -5.15
C PHE A 519 -0.90 -27.26 -4.65
N ALA A 520 -0.32 -27.70 -3.52
CA ALA A 520 0.94 -27.17 -3.02
C ALA A 520 2.10 -27.38 -4.00
N ILE A 521 2.19 -28.55 -4.63
CA ILE A 521 3.19 -28.86 -5.67
C ILE A 521 3.00 -27.95 -6.90
N GLY A 522 1.76 -27.79 -7.39
CA GLY A 522 1.45 -26.97 -8.56
C GLY A 522 1.77 -25.49 -8.36
N LEU A 523 1.62 -24.95 -7.15
CA LEU A 523 1.96 -23.55 -6.82
C LEU A 523 3.46 -23.29 -6.61
N LEU A 524 4.31 -24.31 -6.36
CA LEU A 524 5.74 -24.10 -6.06
C LEU A 524 6.48 -23.23 -7.10
N PRO A 525 6.33 -23.45 -8.44
CA PRO A 525 7.00 -22.61 -9.43
C PRO A 525 6.56 -21.15 -9.40
N ALA A 526 5.31 -20.87 -9.07
CA ALA A 526 4.80 -19.50 -8.92
C ALA A 526 5.32 -18.81 -7.66
N MET A 527 5.45 -19.55 -6.55
CA MET A 527 6.02 -19.03 -5.30
C MET A 527 7.52 -18.73 -5.41
N LEU A 528 8.25 -19.48 -6.25
CA LEU A 528 9.70 -19.35 -6.43
C LEU A 528 10.11 -18.44 -7.59
N GLY A 529 9.30 -18.32 -8.65
CA GLY A 529 9.66 -17.64 -9.89
C GLY A 529 9.57 -16.10 -9.86
N GLY A 530 8.95 -15.53 -8.83
CA GLY A 530 8.84 -14.08 -8.66
C GLY A 530 8.09 -13.35 -9.78
N GLN A 531 8.25 -12.02 -9.85
CA GLN A 531 7.51 -11.17 -10.80
C GLN A 531 7.70 -11.56 -12.29
N PRO A 532 8.91 -11.90 -12.78
CA PRO A 532 9.08 -12.29 -14.19
C PRO A 532 8.35 -13.59 -14.56
N TYR A 533 8.28 -14.56 -13.64
CA TYR A 533 7.48 -15.77 -13.85
C TYR A 533 5.99 -15.44 -13.95
N VAL A 534 5.49 -14.59 -13.05
CA VAL A 534 4.08 -14.17 -13.02
C VAL A 534 3.68 -13.48 -14.32
N GLU A 535 4.51 -12.57 -14.83
CA GLU A 535 4.28 -11.89 -16.12
C GLU A 535 4.33 -12.86 -17.31
N ALA A 536 5.20 -13.86 -17.28
CA ALA A 536 5.24 -14.91 -18.30
C ALA A 536 4.01 -15.84 -18.32
N GLN A 537 3.10 -15.78 -17.33
CA GLN A 537 1.86 -16.57 -17.32
C GLN A 537 0.65 -15.85 -17.95
N ASP A 538 0.75 -14.60 -18.43
CA ASP A 538 -0.38 -13.92 -19.11
C ASP A 538 -0.78 -14.61 -20.44
N GLY A 539 0.05 -15.51 -20.96
CA GLY A 539 -0.27 -16.31 -22.15
C GLY A 539 -1.25 -17.47 -21.92
N LEU A 540 -1.65 -17.77 -20.67
CA LEU A 540 -2.47 -18.92 -20.30
C LEU A 540 -3.70 -18.50 -19.48
N SER A 541 -4.83 -19.18 -19.67
CA SER A 541 -5.95 -19.12 -18.72
C SER A 541 -5.59 -19.77 -17.37
N VAL A 542 -6.37 -19.46 -16.33
CA VAL A 542 -6.24 -20.12 -15.02
C VAL A 542 -6.39 -21.63 -15.16
N LYS A 543 -7.38 -22.09 -15.94
CA LYS A 543 -7.61 -23.52 -16.17
C LYS A 543 -6.42 -24.19 -16.86
N GLU A 544 -5.98 -23.68 -18.02
CA GLU A 544 -4.84 -24.26 -18.76
C GLU A 544 -3.56 -24.31 -17.90
N TRP A 545 -3.35 -23.33 -17.01
CA TRP A 545 -2.23 -23.35 -16.08
C TRP A 545 -2.39 -24.38 -14.97
N MET A 546 -3.57 -24.50 -14.34
CA MET A 546 -3.83 -25.51 -13.31
C MET A 546 -3.64 -26.93 -13.86
N ASP A 547 -4.20 -27.20 -15.03
CA ASP A 547 -4.11 -28.48 -15.75
C ASP A 547 -2.62 -28.81 -16.04
N LYS A 548 -1.88 -27.84 -16.61
CA LYS A 548 -0.43 -27.95 -16.90
C LYS A 548 0.43 -28.20 -15.65
N GLN A 549 0.02 -27.66 -14.51
CA GLN A 549 0.73 -27.80 -13.23
C GLN A 549 0.30 -29.05 -12.44
N GLY A 550 -0.63 -29.87 -12.97
CA GLY A 550 -1.11 -31.09 -12.32
C GLY A 550 -2.00 -30.85 -11.09
N VAL A 551 -2.54 -29.64 -10.96
CA VAL A 551 -3.55 -29.30 -9.94
C VAL A 551 -4.87 -29.97 -10.36
N PRO A 552 -5.57 -30.71 -9.47
CA PRO A 552 -6.80 -31.41 -9.86
C PRO A 552 -7.91 -30.44 -10.27
N ASP A 553 -8.66 -30.81 -11.30
CA ASP A 553 -9.80 -30.07 -11.85
C ASP A 553 -10.76 -29.58 -10.76
N ARG A 554 -11.08 -30.46 -9.80
CA ARG A 554 -11.93 -30.14 -8.64
C ARG A 554 -11.40 -28.99 -7.78
N VAL A 555 -10.08 -28.76 -7.69
CA VAL A 555 -9.53 -27.59 -6.99
C VAL A 555 -9.81 -26.30 -7.78
N THR A 556 -9.68 -26.37 -9.12
CA THR A 556 -10.05 -25.28 -10.03
C THR A 556 -11.53 -24.93 -9.89
N ASP A 557 -12.41 -25.93 -9.85
CA ASP A 557 -13.85 -25.76 -9.72
C ASP A 557 -14.29 -25.30 -8.32
N GLU A 558 -13.73 -25.89 -7.26
CA GLU A 558 -14.13 -25.59 -5.87
C GLU A 558 -13.62 -24.23 -5.39
N VAL A 559 -12.42 -23.81 -5.81
CA VAL A 559 -11.74 -22.61 -5.29
C VAL A 559 -11.58 -21.52 -6.35
N PHE A 560 -11.10 -21.87 -7.55
CA PHE A 560 -10.71 -20.87 -8.54
C PHE A 560 -11.86 -20.34 -9.40
N ILE A 561 -13.00 -21.02 -9.50
CA ILE A 561 -14.25 -20.39 -10.00
C ILE A 561 -14.64 -19.21 -9.10
N ALA A 562 -14.66 -19.41 -7.77
CA ALA A 562 -15.02 -18.35 -6.83
C ALA A 562 -14.02 -17.18 -6.89
N MET A 563 -12.71 -17.48 -6.93
CA MET A 563 -11.66 -16.45 -7.00
C MET A 563 -11.64 -15.69 -8.33
N SER A 564 -11.86 -16.37 -9.47
CA SER A 564 -11.88 -15.74 -10.80
C SER A 564 -13.06 -14.79 -10.95
N LYS A 565 -14.26 -15.24 -10.54
CA LYS A 565 -15.46 -14.40 -10.52
C LYS A 565 -15.30 -13.19 -9.60
N ALA A 566 -14.68 -13.36 -8.43
CA ALA A 566 -14.50 -12.27 -7.47
C ALA A 566 -13.48 -11.20 -7.94
N LEU A 567 -12.51 -11.56 -8.79
CA LEU A 567 -11.48 -10.64 -9.29
C LEU A 567 -11.83 -9.96 -10.61
N ASN A 568 -12.59 -10.62 -11.50
CA ASN A 568 -12.89 -10.08 -12.83
C ASN A 568 -14.23 -10.54 -13.43
N PHE A 569 -15.13 -11.10 -12.63
CA PHE A 569 -16.51 -11.46 -13.01
C PHE A 569 -16.64 -12.56 -14.09
N ILE A 570 -15.55 -13.30 -14.35
CA ILE A 570 -15.46 -14.37 -15.35
C ILE A 570 -14.91 -15.67 -14.76
N ASN A 571 -15.05 -16.76 -15.51
CA ASN A 571 -14.66 -18.11 -15.10
C ASN A 571 -13.15 -18.38 -15.38
N PRO A 572 -12.54 -19.39 -14.73
CA PRO A 572 -11.09 -19.66 -14.82
C PRO A 572 -10.61 -20.16 -16.19
N ASP A 573 -11.51 -20.62 -17.06
CA ASP A 573 -11.26 -20.94 -18.46
C ASP A 573 -11.11 -19.68 -19.35
N GLU A 574 -11.64 -18.52 -18.92
CA GLU A 574 -11.45 -17.24 -19.61
C GLU A 574 -10.39 -16.33 -18.98
N LEU A 575 -10.21 -16.40 -17.65
CA LEU A 575 -9.34 -15.47 -16.92
C LEU A 575 -7.85 -15.78 -17.15
N SER A 576 -7.03 -14.76 -17.42
CA SER A 576 -5.56 -14.87 -17.45
C SER A 576 -5.01 -15.32 -16.09
N MET A 577 -4.14 -16.33 -16.09
CA MET A 577 -3.51 -16.84 -14.87
C MET A 577 -2.67 -15.77 -14.14
N GLN A 578 -2.15 -14.78 -14.87
CA GLN A 578 -1.44 -13.66 -14.27
C GLN A 578 -2.31 -12.94 -13.22
N CYS A 579 -3.63 -12.85 -13.43
CA CYS A 579 -4.55 -12.21 -12.49
C CYS A 579 -4.57 -12.94 -11.13
N ILE A 580 -4.72 -14.28 -11.15
CA ILE A 580 -4.69 -15.12 -9.95
C ILE A 580 -3.31 -15.06 -9.28
N LEU A 581 -2.23 -15.15 -10.04
CA LEU A 581 -0.88 -15.14 -9.47
C LEU A 581 -0.52 -13.80 -8.82
N ILE A 582 -0.92 -12.67 -9.40
CA ILE A 582 -0.74 -11.34 -8.79
C ILE A 582 -1.50 -11.24 -7.45
N ALA A 583 -2.71 -11.81 -7.35
CA ALA A 583 -3.48 -11.84 -6.11
C ALA A 583 -2.85 -12.76 -5.06
N LEU A 584 -2.52 -14.01 -5.43
CA LEU A 584 -1.87 -14.98 -4.54
C LEU A 584 -0.53 -14.48 -4.02
N ASN A 585 0.32 -13.92 -4.88
CA ASN A 585 1.65 -13.41 -4.50
C ASN A 585 1.54 -12.35 -3.39
N ARG A 586 0.57 -11.43 -3.45
CA ARG A 586 0.31 -10.45 -2.38
C ARG A 586 -0.17 -11.08 -1.08
N PHE A 587 -1.08 -12.03 -1.18
CA PHE A 587 -1.61 -12.75 -0.01
C PHE A 587 -0.56 -13.63 0.68
N LEU A 588 0.54 -13.96 -0.03
CA LEU A 588 1.68 -14.73 0.48
C LEU A 588 2.85 -13.85 0.95
N GLN A 589 2.98 -12.61 0.45
CA GLN A 589 4.02 -11.65 0.85
C GLN A 589 3.69 -10.89 2.14
N GLU A 590 2.45 -10.44 2.31
CA GLU A 590 2.07 -9.57 3.43
C GLU A 590 1.20 -10.31 4.45
N LYS A 591 1.59 -10.28 5.74
CA LYS A 591 0.90 -11.00 6.83
C LYS A 591 -0.61 -10.79 6.81
N HIS A 592 -1.05 -9.55 6.62
CA HIS A 592 -2.47 -9.17 6.58
C HIS A 592 -2.95 -8.83 5.15
N GLY A 593 -2.19 -9.19 4.10
CA GLY A 593 -2.45 -8.79 2.72
C GLY A 593 -3.80 -9.23 2.18
N SER A 594 -4.29 -10.40 2.63
CA SER A 594 -5.62 -10.95 2.34
C SER A 594 -6.72 -10.58 3.35
N LYS A 595 -6.42 -9.81 4.40
CA LYS A 595 -7.44 -9.33 5.35
C LYS A 595 -8.32 -8.30 4.64
N MET A 596 -9.63 -8.38 4.87
CA MET A 596 -10.64 -7.58 4.16
C MET A 596 -11.21 -6.47 5.04
N ALA A 597 -11.63 -5.38 4.40
CA ALA A 597 -12.44 -4.33 5.00
C ALA A 597 -13.56 -3.87 4.05
N PHE A 598 -14.67 -3.47 4.65
CA PHE A 598 -15.75 -2.72 3.99
C PHE A 598 -15.53 -1.21 4.23
N LEU A 599 -16.12 -0.36 3.40
CA LEU A 599 -16.26 1.07 3.72
C LEU A 599 -17.39 1.26 4.73
N ASP A 600 -17.32 2.29 5.57
CA ASP A 600 -18.31 2.54 6.63
C ASP A 600 -19.64 3.17 6.13
N GLY A 601 -19.84 3.24 4.83
CA GLY A 601 -20.99 3.81 4.15
C GLY A 601 -20.71 4.10 2.67
N ASN A 602 -21.58 4.89 2.04
CA ASN A 602 -21.59 5.12 0.60
C ASN A 602 -20.27 5.71 0.04
N PRO A 603 -19.64 5.12 -0.99
CA PRO A 603 -18.35 5.63 -1.48
C PRO A 603 -18.35 7.08 -2.02
N PRO A 604 -19.44 7.65 -2.59
CA PRO A 604 -19.49 9.06 -2.96
C PRO A 604 -19.20 10.02 -1.80
N GLU A 605 -19.89 9.89 -0.66
CA GLU A 605 -19.68 10.76 0.51
C GLU A 605 -18.54 10.27 1.42
N ARG A 606 -18.39 8.96 1.59
CA ARG A 606 -17.42 8.36 2.51
C ARG A 606 -15.99 8.33 1.97
N LEU A 607 -15.78 8.29 0.65
CA LEU A 607 -14.46 8.26 0.02
C LEU A 607 -14.24 9.39 -1.02
N CYS A 608 -15.17 9.62 -1.95
CA CYS A 608 -14.92 10.57 -3.03
C CYS A 608 -14.95 12.03 -2.55
N MET A 609 -15.89 12.41 -1.70
CA MET A 609 -16.01 13.78 -1.20
C MET A 609 -14.80 14.26 -0.39
N PRO A 610 -14.17 13.46 0.51
CA PRO A 610 -12.86 13.78 1.09
C PRO A 610 -11.78 14.14 0.05
N VAL A 611 -11.74 13.43 -1.09
CA VAL A 611 -10.77 13.73 -2.16
C VAL A 611 -11.11 15.04 -2.85
N VAL A 612 -12.39 15.31 -3.15
CA VAL A 612 -12.87 16.58 -3.73
C VAL A 612 -12.50 17.76 -2.82
N ASN A 613 -12.82 17.68 -1.52
CA ASN A 613 -12.50 18.72 -0.55
C ASN A 613 -10.98 19.02 -0.49
N HIS A 614 -10.12 18.00 -0.62
CA HIS A 614 -8.66 18.15 -0.67
C HIS A 614 -8.19 18.84 -1.97
N ILE A 615 -8.81 18.54 -3.11
CA ILE A 615 -8.51 19.18 -4.39
C ILE A 615 -8.90 20.66 -4.36
N GLU A 616 -10.10 20.97 -3.89
CA GLU A 616 -10.65 22.34 -3.88
C GLU A 616 -9.96 23.24 -2.85
N SER A 617 -9.62 22.71 -1.66
CA SER A 617 -8.81 23.44 -0.66
C SER A 617 -7.40 23.81 -1.14
N ARG A 618 -6.95 23.23 -2.26
CA ARG A 618 -5.67 23.51 -2.92
C ARG A 618 -5.82 24.30 -4.24
N GLY A 619 -7.02 24.76 -4.57
CA GLY A 619 -7.29 25.55 -5.78
C GLY A 619 -7.37 24.75 -7.07
N GLY A 620 -7.60 23.44 -6.98
CA GLY A 620 -8.21 22.67 -8.06
C GLY A 620 -9.74 22.88 -8.10
N GLU A 621 -10.40 22.30 -9.09
CA GLU A 621 -11.84 22.45 -9.31
C GLU A 621 -12.47 21.12 -9.76
N VAL A 622 -13.64 20.77 -9.25
CA VAL A 622 -14.39 19.57 -9.64
C VAL A 622 -15.77 19.96 -10.17
N ARG A 623 -16.12 19.49 -11.38
CA ARG A 623 -17.41 19.78 -12.01
C ARG A 623 -18.13 18.49 -12.41
N LEU A 624 -19.32 18.32 -11.85
CA LEU A 624 -20.29 17.31 -12.29
C LEU A 624 -20.95 17.73 -13.62
N ASN A 625 -21.71 16.82 -14.24
CA ASN A 625 -22.51 17.05 -15.45
C ASN A 625 -21.74 17.65 -16.64
N SER A 626 -20.42 17.45 -16.67
CA SER A 626 -19.44 18.07 -17.57
C SER A 626 -18.86 17.03 -18.54
N ARG A 627 -19.73 16.28 -19.22
CA ARG A 627 -19.36 15.17 -20.11
C ARG A 627 -18.51 15.62 -21.31
N LEU A 628 -17.32 15.05 -21.44
CA LEU A 628 -16.49 15.16 -22.65
C LEU A 628 -17.23 14.56 -23.86
N LYS A 629 -17.34 15.33 -24.95
CA LYS A 629 -18.01 14.95 -26.22
C LYS A 629 -17.01 14.71 -27.35
N LYS A 630 -15.93 15.49 -27.44
CA LYS A 630 -14.86 15.32 -28.43
C LYS A 630 -13.53 15.86 -27.90
N ILE A 631 -12.43 15.19 -28.22
CA ILE A 631 -11.08 15.74 -28.16
C ILE A 631 -10.84 16.53 -29.46
N GLU A 632 -10.69 17.85 -29.37
CA GLU A 632 -10.33 18.68 -30.53
C GLU A 632 -8.81 18.76 -30.65
N LEU A 633 -8.30 18.69 -31.88
CA LEU A 633 -6.86 18.73 -32.18
C LEU A 633 -6.43 20.07 -32.77
N ASN A 634 -5.12 20.34 -32.69
CA ASN A 634 -4.43 21.32 -33.53
C ASN A 634 -3.93 20.62 -34.79
N ASP A 635 -3.43 21.39 -35.75
CA ASP A 635 -3.00 20.89 -37.06
C ASP A 635 -1.73 19.99 -36.98
N ASP A 636 -1.02 20.01 -35.84
CA ASP A 636 0.09 19.12 -35.50
C ASP A 636 -0.35 17.78 -34.86
N GLY A 637 -1.65 17.57 -34.67
CA GLY A 637 -2.22 16.37 -34.05
C GLY A 637 -2.21 16.37 -32.51
N THR A 638 -1.68 17.40 -31.85
CA THR A 638 -1.76 17.58 -30.38
C THR A 638 -3.14 18.10 -29.96
N VAL A 639 -3.48 18.01 -28.68
CA VAL A 639 -4.80 18.48 -28.19
C VAL A 639 -4.90 20.01 -28.22
N LYS A 640 -6.00 20.50 -28.78
CA LYS A 640 -6.42 21.91 -28.79
C LYS A 640 -7.34 22.23 -27.63
N SER A 641 -8.44 21.48 -27.49
CA SER A 641 -9.41 21.64 -26.42
C SER A 641 -10.17 20.35 -26.13
N PHE A 642 -10.77 20.26 -24.95
CA PHE A 642 -11.83 19.31 -24.64
C PHE A 642 -13.19 19.96 -24.88
N LEU A 643 -13.93 19.49 -25.90
CA LEU A 643 -15.29 19.94 -26.21
C LEU A 643 -16.29 19.13 -25.38
N LEU A 644 -17.10 19.80 -24.57
CA LEU A 644 -18.10 19.19 -23.70
C LEU A 644 -19.46 19.02 -24.39
N SER A 645 -20.34 18.21 -23.81
CA SER A 645 -21.68 17.92 -24.34
C SER A 645 -22.58 19.15 -24.46
N ASN A 646 -22.38 20.15 -23.59
CA ASN A 646 -23.09 21.44 -23.62
C ASN A 646 -22.48 22.46 -24.60
N GLY A 647 -21.44 22.10 -25.36
CA GLY A 647 -20.77 22.98 -26.33
C GLY A 647 -19.60 23.79 -25.77
N ASN A 648 -19.39 23.81 -24.44
CA ASN A 648 -18.25 24.50 -23.85
C ASN A 648 -16.93 23.86 -24.28
N LYS A 649 -15.93 24.68 -24.62
CA LYS A 649 -14.56 24.26 -24.90
C LYS A 649 -13.69 24.51 -23.68
N ILE A 650 -12.92 23.51 -23.27
CA ILE A 650 -12.01 23.59 -22.13
C ILE A 650 -10.57 23.45 -22.63
N GLU A 651 -9.84 24.56 -22.57
CA GLU A 651 -8.41 24.62 -22.89
C GLU A 651 -7.57 24.53 -21.60
N ALA A 652 -6.44 23.84 -21.68
CA ALA A 652 -5.53 23.53 -20.57
C ALA A 652 -4.08 23.39 -21.08
N ASP A 653 -3.10 23.44 -20.17
CA ASP A 653 -1.69 23.17 -20.51
C ASP A 653 -1.48 21.65 -20.75
N ALA A 654 -2.23 20.78 -20.05
CA ALA A 654 -2.23 19.33 -20.24
C ALA A 654 -3.63 18.69 -20.10
N TYR A 655 -3.81 17.52 -20.70
CA TYR A 655 -5.09 16.84 -20.87
C TYR A 655 -5.01 15.37 -20.42
N VAL A 656 -5.97 14.94 -19.61
CA VAL A 656 -6.05 13.56 -19.08
C VAL A 656 -7.40 12.95 -19.38
N VAL A 657 -7.42 11.72 -19.90
CA VAL A 657 -8.64 10.89 -19.90
C VAL A 657 -8.53 9.84 -18.79
N ALA A 658 -9.41 9.95 -17.80
CA ALA A 658 -9.55 9.04 -16.66
C ALA A 658 -10.83 8.18 -16.76
N ALA A 659 -11.45 8.15 -17.94
CA ALA A 659 -12.64 7.37 -18.26
C ALA A 659 -12.31 5.88 -18.56
N PRO A 660 -13.30 4.97 -18.52
CA PRO A 660 -13.12 3.57 -18.92
C PRO A 660 -12.61 3.44 -20.37
N VAL A 661 -11.85 2.37 -20.66
CA VAL A 661 -11.22 2.15 -21.97
C VAL A 661 -12.22 2.12 -23.13
N ASP A 662 -13.42 1.58 -22.91
CA ASP A 662 -14.50 1.55 -23.90
C ASP A 662 -15.06 2.94 -24.23
N ILE A 663 -14.95 3.90 -23.31
CA ILE A 663 -15.32 5.31 -23.53
C ILE A 663 -14.17 6.06 -24.19
N LEU A 664 -12.92 5.81 -23.79
CA LEU A 664 -11.74 6.35 -24.47
C LEU A 664 -11.73 5.97 -25.95
N LYS A 665 -11.94 4.69 -26.31
CA LYS A 665 -11.95 4.22 -27.71
C LYS A 665 -13.00 4.93 -28.58
N LEU A 666 -14.13 5.35 -27.99
CA LEU A 666 -15.18 6.11 -28.68
C LEU A 666 -14.88 7.62 -28.78
N LEU A 667 -13.92 8.13 -28.01
CA LEU A 667 -13.48 9.53 -28.00
C LEU A 667 -12.14 9.76 -28.73
N LEU A 668 -11.46 8.70 -29.18
CA LEU A 668 -10.22 8.80 -29.96
C LEU A 668 -10.46 9.52 -31.29
N PRO A 669 -9.67 10.57 -31.60
CA PRO A 669 -9.58 11.14 -32.94
C PRO A 669 -9.18 10.07 -33.97
N GLU A 670 -9.68 10.17 -35.20
CA GLU A 670 -9.38 9.20 -36.28
C GLU A 670 -7.87 9.14 -36.56
N GLU A 671 -7.23 10.30 -36.49
CA GLU A 671 -5.79 10.55 -36.67
C GLU A 671 -4.92 9.75 -35.68
N TRP A 672 -5.48 9.37 -34.52
CA TRP A 672 -4.76 8.65 -33.47
C TRP A 672 -4.99 7.14 -33.49
N LYS A 673 -6.05 6.63 -34.13
CA LYS A 673 -6.48 5.22 -33.98
C LYS A 673 -5.43 4.22 -34.45
N GLU A 674 -4.70 4.52 -35.52
CA GLU A 674 -3.66 3.65 -36.07
C GLU A 674 -2.32 3.70 -35.30
N ILE A 675 -2.14 4.63 -34.36
CA ILE A 675 -0.92 4.70 -33.54
C ILE A 675 -0.88 3.45 -32.63
N PRO A 676 0.22 2.67 -32.60
CA PRO A 676 0.26 1.37 -31.90
C PRO A 676 -0.10 1.41 -30.41
N TYR A 677 0.08 2.55 -29.73
CA TYR A 677 -0.33 2.76 -28.35
C TYR A 677 -1.86 2.75 -28.18
N PHE A 678 -2.60 3.38 -29.10
CA PHE A 678 -4.07 3.42 -29.07
C PHE A 678 -4.70 2.19 -29.73
N LYS A 679 -4.15 1.70 -30.84
CA LYS A 679 -4.64 0.49 -31.54
C LYS A 679 -4.62 -0.76 -30.64
N LYS A 680 -3.65 -0.86 -29.74
CA LYS A 680 -3.59 -1.93 -28.72
C LYS A 680 -4.80 -1.99 -27.79
N LEU A 681 -5.51 -0.87 -27.59
CA LEU A 681 -6.66 -0.81 -26.69
C LEU A 681 -7.86 -1.64 -27.18
N ASP A 682 -7.89 -2.03 -28.45
CA ASP A 682 -8.99 -2.85 -29.01
C ASP A 682 -9.14 -4.19 -28.27
N LYS A 683 -8.03 -4.80 -27.86
CA LYS A 683 -7.98 -6.03 -27.03
C LYS A 683 -8.54 -5.84 -25.62
N LEU A 684 -8.67 -4.61 -25.13
CA LEU A 684 -9.19 -4.29 -23.80
C LEU A 684 -10.67 -3.90 -23.90
N VAL A 685 -11.58 -4.80 -23.53
CA VAL A 685 -13.04 -4.61 -23.60
C VAL A 685 -13.66 -4.75 -22.21
N GLY A 686 -14.59 -3.89 -21.85
CA GLY A 686 -15.28 -3.94 -20.56
C GLY A 686 -16.13 -5.20 -20.39
N VAL A 687 -15.97 -5.92 -19.27
CA VAL A 687 -16.77 -7.10 -18.92
C VAL A 687 -18.15 -6.69 -18.36
N PRO A 688 -19.25 -7.40 -18.69
CA PRO A 688 -20.55 -7.18 -18.06
C PRO A 688 -20.57 -7.71 -16.62
N VAL A 689 -21.13 -6.92 -15.70
CA VAL A 689 -21.43 -7.33 -14.32
C VAL A 689 -22.75 -6.70 -13.88
N ILE A 690 -23.46 -7.38 -12.97
CA ILE A 690 -24.69 -6.87 -12.36
C ILE A 690 -24.53 -6.95 -10.83
N ASN A 691 -24.98 -5.91 -10.15
CA ASN A 691 -24.96 -5.79 -8.70
C ASN A 691 -26.41 -5.67 -8.20
N VAL A 692 -26.80 -6.56 -7.30
CA VAL A 692 -28.18 -6.80 -6.89
C VAL A 692 -28.32 -6.54 -5.40
N HIS A 693 -29.25 -5.67 -5.03
CA HIS A 693 -29.56 -5.31 -3.65
C HIS A 693 -30.97 -5.79 -3.34
N ILE A 694 -31.16 -6.49 -2.21
CA ILE A 694 -32.48 -6.99 -1.78
C ILE A 694 -32.67 -6.69 -0.29
N TRP A 695 -33.67 -5.86 0.03
CA TRP A 695 -34.12 -5.58 1.40
C TRP A 695 -35.18 -6.60 1.80
N PHE A 696 -35.03 -7.22 2.97
CA PHE A 696 -35.94 -8.23 3.48
C PHE A 696 -36.80 -7.74 4.64
N ASP A 697 -38.02 -8.28 4.75
CA ASP A 697 -39.03 -7.97 5.78
C ASP A 697 -38.61 -8.30 7.23
N ARG A 698 -37.39 -8.83 7.42
CA ARG A 698 -36.83 -9.28 8.70
C ARG A 698 -35.30 -9.33 8.63
N LYS A 699 -34.67 -9.27 9.80
CA LYS A 699 -33.27 -9.62 10.00
C LYS A 699 -33.10 -11.13 9.81
N LEU A 700 -32.18 -11.52 8.94
CA LEU A 700 -31.75 -12.91 8.77
C LEU A 700 -30.90 -13.33 9.98
N LYS A 701 -31.02 -14.59 10.41
CA LYS A 701 -30.40 -15.08 11.66
C LYS A 701 -29.03 -15.70 11.42
N ASN A 702 -28.80 -16.27 10.25
CA ASN A 702 -27.57 -16.97 9.90
C ASN A 702 -26.68 -16.16 8.93
N THR A 703 -26.60 -14.84 9.12
CA THR A 703 -25.68 -13.96 8.38
C THR A 703 -24.38 -13.71 9.14
N TYR A 704 -23.39 -13.14 8.46
CA TYR A 704 -22.03 -12.95 8.94
C TYR A 704 -21.60 -11.49 8.79
N ASP A 705 -20.79 -10.99 9.72
CA ASP A 705 -20.06 -9.73 9.56
C ASP A 705 -18.82 -9.92 8.66
N HIS A 706 -19.06 -10.38 7.42
CA HIS A 706 -18.02 -10.76 6.47
C HIS A 706 -18.51 -10.79 5.02
N LEU A 707 -17.57 -10.76 4.07
CA LEU A 707 -17.81 -11.15 2.67
C LEU A 707 -17.98 -12.67 2.56
N LEU A 708 -18.96 -13.12 1.77
CA LEU A 708 -19.29 -14.52 1.56
C LEU A 708 -19.10 -14.90 0.09
N PHE A 709 -18.36 -15.97 -0.20
CA PHE A 709 -18.25 -16.54 -1.53
C PHE A 709 -19.41 -17.53 -1.75
N SER A 710 -20.37 -17.18 -2.61
CA SER A 710 -21.58 -17.99 -2.84
C SER A 710 -21.32 -19.35 -3.49
N ARG A 711 -20.21 -19.47 -4.23
CA ARG A 711 -19.88 -20.63 -5.10
C ARG A 711 -21.01 -21.02 -6.09
N SER A 712 -21.88 -20.07 -6.43
CA SER A 712 -23.01 -20.26 -7.35
C SER A 712 -22.55 -20.26 -8.82
N PRO A 713 -23.28 -20.95 -9.73
CA PRO A 713 -23.11 -20.75 -11.17
C PRO A 713 -23.47 -19.32 -11.61
N LEU A 714 -24.38 -18.62 -10.93
CA LEU A 714 -24.88 -17.29 -11.30
C LEU A 714 -24.33 -16.15 -10.42
N LEU A 715 -24.14 -16.39 -9.12
CA LEU A 715 -23.61 -15.41 -8.18
C LEU A 715 -22.10 -15.58 -7.97
N SER A 716 -21.45 -14.54 -7.46
CA SER A 716 -20.03 -14.50 -7.09
C SER A 716 -19.89 -14.30 -5.58
N VAL A 717 -19.57 -13.09 -5.14
CA VAL A 717 -19.50 -12.68 -3.73
C VAL A 717 -20.77 -11.94 -3.31
N TYR A 718 -21.08 -11.98 -2.02
CA TYR A 718 -22.19 -11.25 -1.41
C TYR A 718 -21.92 -10.92 0.06
N ALA A 719 -22.71 -10.01 0.63
CA ALA A 719 -22.68 -9.65 2.05
C ALA A 719 -24.08 -9.28 2.56
N ASP A 720 -24.32 -9.43 3.87
CA ASP A 720 -25.41 -8.72 4.54
C ASP A 720 -24.91 -7.33 4.92
N MET A 721 -25.18 -6.35 4.06
CA MET A 721 -24.67 -4.99 4.19
C MET A 721 -25.23 -4.29 5.43
N SER A 722 -26.41 -4.70 5.89
CA SER A 722 -26.99 -4.26 7.17
C SER A 722 -26.31 -4.86 8.41
N VAL A 723 -25.24 -5.65 8.22
CA VAL A 723 -24.33 -6.12 9.26
C VAL A 723 -22.91 -5.60 9.00
N THR A 724 -22.44 -5.65 7.76
CA THR A 724 -21.04 -5.31 7.42
C THR A 724 -20.75 -3.81 7.34
N CYS A 725 -21.72 -3.00 6.93
CA CYS A 725 -21.61 -1.56 6.70
C CYS A 725 -22.29 -0.75 7.82
N LYS A 726 -21.61 0.29 8.31
CA LYS A 726 -22.03 1.10 9.46
C LYS A 726 -23.14 2.10 9.14
N GLU A 727 -23.10 2.73 7.96
CA GLU A 727 -24.19 3.61 7.50
C GLU A 727 -25.47 2.82 7.18
N TYR A 728 -25.34 1.59 6.67
CA TYR A 728 -26.48 0.78 6.23
C TYR A 728 -27.03 -0.17 7.32
N TYR A 729 -26.58 -0.02 8.57
CA TYR A 729 -26.92 -0.92 9.67
C TYR A 729 -28.39 -0.78 10.11
N ASP A 730 -29.17 -1.85 9.94
CA ASP A 730 -30.52 -2.00 10.50
C ASP A 730 -30.57 -3.22 11.45
N PRO A 731 -31.10 -3.12 12.69
CA PRO A 731 -31.18 -4.25 13.61
C PRO A 731 -32.38 -5.19 13.38
N ASN A 732 -33.37 -4.76 12.58
CA ASN A 732 -34.66 -5.41 12.36
C ASN A 732 -34.86 -5.98 10.94
N GLN A 733 -34.15 -5.44 9.94
CA GLN A 733 -34.16 -5.87 8.53
C GLN A 733 -32.75 -6.31 8.07
N SER A 734 -32.69 -7.21 7.08
CA SER A 734 -31.45 -7.54 6.37
C SER A 734 -31.47 -6.97 4.95
N MET A 735 -30.35 -6.38 4.53
CA MET A 735 -30.11 -5.96 3.14
C MET A 735 -28.96 -6.80 2.58
N LEU A 736 -29.27 -7.70 1.63
CA LEU A 736 -28.25 -8.50 0.95
C LEU A 736 -27.81 -7.78 -0.32
N GLU A 737 -26.52 -7.52 -0.44
CA GLU A 737 -25.90 -7.05 -1.67
C GLU A 737 -25.08 -8.18 -2.30
N LEU A 738 -25.30 -8.44 -3.59
CA LEU A 738 -24.76 -9.58 -4.33
C LEU A 738 -24.14 -9.15 -5.66
N VAL A 739 -23.02 -9.76 -6.02
CA VAL A 739 -22.45 -9.69 -7.37
C VAL A 739 -22.95 -10.87 -8.19
N PHE A 740 -23.68 -10.59 -9.27
CA PHE A 740 -24.16 -11.57 -10.23
C PHE A 740 -23.16 -11.64 -11.39
N ALA A 741 -22.49 -12.79 -11.54
CA ALA A 741 -21.40 -13.01 -12.49
C ALA A 741 -21.21 -14.51 -12.80
N PRO A 742 -20.97 -14.90 -14.08
CA PRO A 742 -20.88 -14.04 -15.25
C PRO A 742 -22.25 -13.48 -15.69
N ALA A 743 -22.27 -12.24 -16.18
CA ALA A 743 -23.50 -11.52 -16.49
C ALA A 743 -23.82 -11.39 -17.99
N GLU A 744 -23.02 -11.99 -18.88
CA GLU A 744 -23.12 -11.77 -20.33
C GLU A 744 -24.50 -12.13 -20.92
N GLU A 745 -25.07 -13.28 -20.54
CA GLU A 745 -26.44 -13.67 -20.92
C GLU A 745 -27.55 -12.99 -20.11
N TRP A 746 -27.21 -12.19 -19.09
CA TRP A 746 -28.14 -11.64 -18.09
C TRP A 746 -28.29 -10.12 -18.21
N ILE A 747 -27.29 -9.43 -18.76
CA ILE A 747 -27.21 -7.97 -18.83
C ILE A 747 -28.36 -7.32 -19.63
N GLY A 748 -28.96 -8.06 -20.56
CA GLY A 748 -30.13 -7.65 -21.34
C GLY A 748 -31.49 -8.11 -20.81
N ARG A 749 -31.54 -8.89 -19.72
CA ARG A 749 -32.80 -9.41 -19.15
C ARG A 749 -33.49 -8.38 -18.26
N SER A 750 -34.77 -8.61 -17.96
CA SER A 750 -35.53 -7.78 -17.01
C SER A 750 -35.00 -7.92 -15.57
N ASP A 751 -35.25 -6.90 -14.75
CA ASP A 751 -34.83 -6.92 -13.34
C ASP A 751 -35.55 -8.02 -12.57
N SER A 752 -36.82 -8.27 -12.89
CA SER A 752 -37.61 -9.38 -12.34
C SER A 752 -36.99 -10.75 -12.64
N GLU A 753 -36.48 -11.01 -13.85
CA GLU A 753 -35.77 -12.27 -14.16
C GLU A 753 -34.48 -12.44 -13.34
N ILE A 754 -33.75 -11.35 -13.11
CA ILE A 754 -32.51 -11.34 -12.34
C ILE A 754 -32.80 -11.56 -10.85
N ILE A 755 -33.85 -10.93 -10.31
CA ILE A 755 -34.31 -11.14 -8.93
C ILE A 755 -34.83 -12.58 -8.75
N ASP A 756 -35.65 -13.09 -9.68
CA ASP A 756 -36.13 -14.48 -9.68
C ASP A 756 -34.97 -15.49 -9.67
N ALA A 757 -33.91 -15.24 -10.45
CA ALA A 757 -32.71 -16.07 -10.47
C ALA A 757 -31.91 -15.94 -9.17
N THR A 758 -31.72 -14.72 -8.67
CA THR A 758 -31.01 -14.45 -7.40
C THR A 758 -31.72 -15.11 -6.22
N MET A 759 -33.06 -15.06 -6.17
CA MET A 759 -33.87 -15.70 -5.13
C MET A 759 -33.83 -17.24 -5.18
N LYS A 760 -33.68 -17.83 -6.37
CA LYS A 760 -33.47 -19.29 -6.52
C LYS A 760 -32.09 -19.73 -6.03
N GLU A 761 -31.06 -18.89 -6.12
CA GLU A 761 -29.76 -19.14 -5.52
C GLU A 761 -29.75 -18.86 -4.00
N LEU A 762 -30.39 -17.77 -3.54
CA LEU A 762 -30.56 -17.47 -2.12
C LEU A 762 -31.32 -18.55 -1.36
N ALA A 763 -32.31 -19.21 -1.98
CA ALA A 763 -32.98 -20.37 -1.42
C ALA A 763 -32.08 -21.61 -1.22
N LYS A 764 -30.87 -21.64 -1.81
CA LYS A 764 -29.83 -22.65 -1.55
C LYS A 764 -28.86 -22.21 -0.45
N LEU A 765 -28.59 -20.91 -0.36
CA LEU A 765 -27.69 -20.30 0.62
C LEU A 765 -28.35 -20.16 2.00
N PHE A 766 -29.65 -19.87 2.03
CA PHE A 766 -30.45 -19.66 3.24
C PHE A 766 -31.73 -20.53 3.22
N PRO A 767 -31.61 -21.87 3.09
CA PRO A 767 -32.75 -22.75 2.80
C PRO A 767 -33.85 -22.71 3.88
N ASP A 768 -33.51 -22.36 5.12
CA ASP A 768 -34.47 -22.22 6.22
C ASP A 768 -35.10 -20.84 6.34
N GLU A 769 -34.53 -19.79 5.72
CA GLU A 769 -34.93 -18.39 5.93
C GLU A 769 -35.46 -17.69 4.66
N ILE A 770 -34.96 -18.04 3.46
CA ILE A 770 -35.37 -17.43 2.19
C ILE A 770 -35.97 -18.51 1.27
N SER A 771 -36.99 -18.15 0.50
CA SER A 771 -37.59 -19.01 -0.51
C SER A 771 -38.01 -18.18 -1.73
N ALA A 772 -37.89 -18.75 -2.93
CA ALA A 772 -38.13 -18.02 -4.18
C ALA A 772 -39.59 -17.61 -4.41
N ASP A 773 -40.53 -18.26 -3.72
CA ASP A 773 -41.96 -17.92 -3.68
C ASP A 773 -42.32 -16.87 -2.60
N GLN A 774 -41.32 -16.39 -1.84
CA GLN A 774 -41.49 -15.49 -0.69
C GLN A 774 -42.42 -16.02 0.43
N SER A 775 -42.61 -17.34 0.53
CA SER A 775 -43.31 -17.97 1.67
C SER A 775 -42.54 -17.87 2.99
N LYS A 776 -41.22 -17.65 2.93
CA LYS A 776 -40.34 -17.40 4.09
C LYS A 776 -40.08 -15.91 4.29
N ALA A 777 -38.85 -15.42 4.16
CA ALA A 777 -38.53 -13.99 4.10
C ALA A 777 -39.07 -13.38 2.81
N LYS A 778 -39.51 -12.12 2.90
CA LYS A 778 -40.14 -11.39 1.80
C LYS A 778 -39.28 -10.20 1.39
N ILE A 779 -39.30 -9.89 0.10
CA ILE A 779 -38.64 -8.71 -0.44
C ILE A 779 -39.52 -7.50 -0.12
N VAL A 780 -38.93 -6.49 0.52
CA VAL A 780 -39.53 -5.17 0.72
C VAL A 780 -39.34 -4.34 -0.55
N LYS A 781 -38.09 -4.27 -1.04
CA LYS A 781 -37.68 -3.65 -2.31
C LYS A 781 -36.38 -4.26 -2.81
N TYR A 782 -36.02 -3.96 -4.06
CA TYR A 782 -34.75 -4.35 -4.67
C TYR A 782 -34.21 -3.26 -5.60
N HIS A 783 -32.89 -3.25 -5.81
CA HIS A 783 -32.22 -2.43 -6.84
C HIS A 783 -31.24 -3.29 -7.65
N VAL A 784 -31.33 -3.25 -8.98
CA VAL A 784 -30.51 -4.05 -9.90
C VAL A 784 -29.66 -3.13 -10.77
N VAL A 785 -28.40 -2.92 -10.38
CA VAL A 785 -27.48 -2.03 -11.10
C VAL A 785 -26.68 -2.81 -12.13
N LYS A 786 -26.88 -2.49 -13.41
CA LYS A 786 -26.30 -3.19 -14.56
C LYS A 786 -25.15 -2.39 -15.14
N THR A 787 -23.93 -2.95 -15.08
CA THR A 787 -22.74 -2.34 -15.69
C THR A 787 -22.27 -3.20 -16.87
N PRO A 788 -22.77 -2.97 -18.10
CA PRO A 788 -22.50 -3.83 -19.26
C PRO A 788 -21.05 -3.80 -19.75
N ARG A 789 -20.30 -2.75 -19.40
CA ARG A 789 -18.86 -2.60 -19.69
C ARG A 789 -18.21 -2.01 -18.44
N SER A 790 -17.72 -2.88 -17.56
CA SER A 790 -17.19 -2.51 -16.24
C SER A 790 -15.66 -2.39 -16.27
N VAL A 791 -14.94 -3.24 -15.52
CA VAL A 791 -13.49 -3.45 -15.65
C VAL A 791 -13.16 -4.14 -16.97
N TYR A 792 -11.92 -4.10 -17.45
CA TYR A 792 -11.60 -4.85 -18.67
C TYR A 792 -11.61 -6.37 -18.40
N LYS A 793 -12.17 -7.15 -19.33
CA LYS A 793 -12.16 -8.62 -19.31
C LYS A 793 -10.70 -9.08 -19.45
N THR A 794 -10.11 -9.58 -18.36
CA THR A 794 -8.67 -9.85 -18.22
C THR A 794 -8.35 -11.22 -18.79
N VAL A 795 -8.65 -11.41 -20.08
CA VAL A 795 -8.33 -12.62 -20.83
C VAL A 795 -6.81 -12.71 -21.12
N PRO A 796 -6.27 -13.89 -21.46
CA PRO A 796 -4.88 -14.04 -21.83
C PRO A 796 -4.39 -13.06 -22.91
N ASN A 797 -3.14 -12.63 -22.79
CA ASN A 797 -2.42 -11.69 -23.65
C ASN A 797 -3.01 -10.26 -23.64
N CYS A 798 -3.55 -9.81 -22.51
CA CYS A 798 -3.99 -8.42 -22.32
C CYS A 798 -2.88 -7.51 -21.80
N GLU A 799 -1.90 -8.03 -21.06
CA GLU A 799 -0.87 -7.24 -20.38
C GLU A 799 0.11 -6.47 -21.31
N PRO A 800 0.40 -6.92 -22.55
CA PRO A 800 1.13 -6.12 -23.56
C PRO A 800 0.31 -5.00 -24.23
N CYS A 801 -1.00 -4.98 -24.00
CA CYS A 801 -1.94 -4.00 -24.58
C CYS A 801 -2.30 -2.85 -23.62
N ARG A 802 -1.97 -2.97 -22.33
CA ARG A 802 -2.24 -1.94 -21.32
C ARG A 802 -1.31 -0.73 -21.50
N PRO A 803 -1.83 0.49 -21.67
CA PRO A 803 -1.03 1.68 -21.98
C PRO A 803 -0.34 2.26 -20.74
N LEU A 804 0.89 2.76 -20.88
CA LEU A 804 1.51 3.64 -19.87
C LEU A 804 0.73 4.96 -19.74
N GLN A 805 0.82 5.64 -18.60
CA GLN A 805 0.02 6.84 -18.33
C GLN A 805 0.47 8.06 -19.15
N ARG A 806 1.76 8.17 -19.49
CA ARG A 806 2.27 9.06 -20.55
C ARG A 806 1.92 8.46 -21.93
N SER A 807 1.24 9.23 -22.77
CA SER A 807 0.91 8.83 -24.15
C SER A 807 2.00 9.27 -25.15
N PRO A 808 1.98 8.82 -26.42
CA PRO A 808 2.88 9.32 -27.46
C PRO A 808 2.48 10.70 -28.00
N ILE A 809 1.35 11.27 -27.56
CA ILE A 809 0.90 12.62 -27.94
C ILE A 809 1.32 13.60 -26.85
N GLU A 810 2.08 14.63 -27.21
CA GLU A 810 2.54 15.64 -26.25
C GLU A 810 1.38 16.35 -25.56
N GLY A 811 1.45 16.46 -24.23
CA GLY A 811 0.41 17.05 -23.39
C GLY A 811 -0.83 16.18 -23.15
N PHE A 812 -0.90 14.94 -23.67
CA PHE A 812 -2.03 14.02 -23.45
C PHE A 812 -1.63 12.77 -22.65
N TYR A 813 -2.45 12.43 -21.66
CA TYR A 813 -2.20 11.37 -20.68
C TYR A 813 -3.43 10.50 -20.43
N LEU A 814 -3.21 9.26 -19.99
CA LEU A 814 -4.26 8.33 -19.59
C LEU A 814 -4.17 8.00 -18.10
N ALA A 815 -5.34 7.86 -17.47
CA ALA A 815 -5.49 7.27 -16.15
C ALA A 815 -6.64 6.25 -16.17
N GLY A 816 -6.62 5.30 -15.24
CA GLY A 816 -7.61 4.23 -15.16
C GLY A 816 -6.99 2.90 -14.77
N ASP A 817 -7.81 2.04 -14.17
CA ASP A 817 -7.49 0.66 -13.80
C ASP A 817 -6.90 -0.17 -14.97
N TYR A 818 -7.42 0.02 -16.18
CA TYR A 818 -6.92 -0.60 -17.41
C TYR A 818 -5.50 -0.19 -17.83
N THR A 819 -5.00 0.98 -17.40
CA THR A 819 -3.64 1.42 -17.72
C THR A 819 -2.59 0.49 -17.08
N LYS A 820 -1.35 0.57 -17.55
CA LYS A 820 -0.23 -0.28 -17.13
C LYS A 820 0.14 0.01 -15.67
N GLN A 821 -0.31 -0.86 -14.75
CA GLN A 821 0.03 -0.81 -13.33
C GLN A 821 -0.16 -2.19 -12.68
N LYS A 822 0.57 -2.45 -11.57
CA LYS A 822 0.75 -3.81 -11.02
C LYS A 822 -0.44 -4.39 -10.23
N TYR A 823 -1.49 -3.62 -9.93
CA TYR A 823 -2.58 -3.97 -9.00
C TYR A 823 -3.91 -4.37 -9.65
N LEU A 824 -3.88 -4.97 -10.85
CA LEU A 824 -5.07 -5.48 -11.57
C LEU A 824 -6.11 -4.38 -11.89
N ALA A 825 -7.25 -4.78 -12.44
CA ALA A 825 -8.39 -3.90 -12.69
C ALA A 825 -9.19 -3.64 -11.40
N SER A 826 -8.60 -2.94 -10.42
CA SER A 826 -9.13 -2.77 -9.06
C SER A 826 -9.18 -1.30 -8.59
N MET A 827 -9.77 -1.05 -7.42
CA MET A 827 -9.72 0.28 -6.76
C MET A 827 -8.28 0.74 -6.51
N GLU A 828 -7.41 -0.15 -6.04
CA GLU A 828 -5.97 0.10 -5.86
C GLU A 828 -5.28 0.39 -7.19
N GLY A 829 -5.61 -0.38 -8.23
CA GLY A 829 -5.10 -0.15 -9.59
C GLY A 829 -5.54 1.20 -10.16
N ALA A 830 -6.78 1.63 -9.89
CA ALA A 830 -7.29 2.94 -10.25
C ALA A 830 -6.53 4.05 -9.51
N VAL A 831 -6.41 3.99 -8.18
CA VAL A 831 -5.70 5.01 -7.39
C VAL A 831 -4.22 5.09 -7.78
N LEU A 832 -3.53 3.95 -7.96
CA LEU A 832 -2.15 3.94 -8.45
C LEU A 832 -2.03 4.52 -9.87
N SER A 833 -2.95 4.21 -10.79
CA SER A 833 -2.92 4.77 -12.15
C SER A 833 -3.00 6.30 -12.14
N GLY A 834 -3.82 6.89 -11.27
CA GLY A 834 -3.92 8.35 -11.14
C GLY A 834 -2.65 8.96 -10.57
N LYS A 835 -2.01 8.28 -9.62
CA LYS A 835 -0.72 8.66 -9.03
C LYS A 835 0.42 8.62 -10.07
N LEU A 836 0.49 7.57 -10.88
CA LEU A 836 1.46 7.47 -11.99
C LEU A 836 1.19 8.48 -13.12
N CYS A 837 -0.08 8.82 -13.37
CA CYS A 837 -0.47 9.87 -14.31
C CYS A 837 -0.01 11.26 -13.81
N ALA A 838 -0.28 11.59 -12.55
CA ALA A 838 0.22 12.81 -11.92
C ALA A 838 1.76 12.87 -11.93
N GLN A 839 2.45 11.75 -11.65
CA GLN A 839 3.91 11.66 -11.69
C GLN A 839 4.45 11.98 -13.10
N SER A 840 3.83 11.42 -14.13
CA SER A 840 4.22 11.63 -15.53
C SER A 840 4.11 13.12 -15.91
N ILE A 841 3.01 13.78 -15.53
CA ILE A 841 2.75 15.20 -15.81
C ILE A 841 3.74 16.11 -15.07
N VAL A 842 4.07 15.80 -13.80
CA VAL A 842 5.05 16.57 -13.01
C VAL A 842 6.47 16.43 -13.58
N GLN A 843 6.85 15.24 -14.05
CA GLN A 843 8.12 15.01 -14.76
C GLN A 843 8.19 15.82 -16.08
N ASP A 844 7.07 15.97 -16.77
CA ASP A 844 6.98 16.65 -18.06
C ASP A 844 6.79 18.18 -17.95
N TYR A 845 6.78 18.75 -16.73
CA TYR A 845 6.51 20.17 -16.47
C TYR A 845 7.28 21.12 -17.40
N GLU A 846 8.58 20.90 -17.54
CA GLU A 846 9.49 21.70 -18.37
C GLU A 846 9.25 21.57 -19.88
N LEU A 847 8.64 20.47 -20.34
CA LEU A 847 8.22 20.27 -21.72
C LEU A 847 6.88 20.99 -21.97
N ILE A 848 5.92 20.80 -21.06
CA ILE A 848 4.57 21.37 -21.13
C ILE A 848 4.63 22.91 -21.12
N GLN A 849 5.46 23.52 -20.28
CA GLN A 849 5.63 25.00 -20.28
C GLN A 849 6.17 25.52 -21.61
N LYS A 850 7.12 24.82 -22.24
CA LYS A 850 7.69 25.20 -23.54
C LYS A 850 6.66 25.07 -24.67
N LEU A 851 5.75 24.10 -24.59
CA LEU A 851 4.62 23.97 -25.52
C LEU A 851 3.61 25.11 -25.35
N GLY A 852 3.28 25.49 -24.11
CA GLY A 852 2.44 26.67 -23.84
C GLY A 852 3.05 27.96 -24.39
N GLN A 853 4.35 28.17 -24.22
CA GLN A 853 5.07 29.31 -24.80
C GLN A 853 5.09 29.30 -26.33
N ARG A 854 5.29 28.14 -26.97
CA ARG A 854 5.21 27.99 -28.44
C ARG A 854 3.82 28.35 -28.99
N LYS A 855 2.75 27.90 -28.33
CA LYS A 855 1.37 28.24 -28.73
C LYS A 855 1.09 29.75 -28.62
N LEU A 856 1.57 30.41 -27.57
CA LEU A 856 1.48 31.86 -27.42
C LEU A 856 2.27 32.62 -28.50
N ALA A 857 3.50 32.18 -28.80
CA ALA A 857 4.33 32.81 -29.84
C ALA A 857 3.74 32.64 -31.24
N GLY A 858 3.26 31.44 -31.58
CA GLY A 858 2.62 31.17 -32.88
C GLY A 858 1.33 31.96 -33.09
N ALA A 859 0.57 32.24 -32.02
CA ALA A 859 -0.63 33.08 -32.06
C ALA A 859 -0.34 34.60 -32.14
N SER A 860 0.93 35.02 -32.17
CA SER A 860 1.34 36.43 -32.18
C SER A 860 1.92 36.92 -33.52
N ILE A 861 1.77 36.13 -34.59
CA ILE A 861 2.06 36.53 -35.98
C ILE A 861 0.71 36.71 -36.71
N PRO A 862 0.41 37.91 -37.25
CA PRO A 862 -0.87 38.23 -37.90
C PRO A 862 -0.97 37.77 -39.36
#